data_AF-A0A0N4UPE6-F1
#
_entry.id   AF-A0A0N4UPE6-F1
#
_cell.length_a   1.000
_cell.length_b   1.000
_cell.length_c   1.000
_cell.angle_alpha   90.00
_cell.angle_beta   90.00
_cell.angle_gamma   90.00
#
_symmetry.space_group_name_H-M   'P 1'
#
loop_
_entity.id
_entity.type
_entity.pdbx_description
1 polymer ?
#
loop_
_entity_poly.entity_id
_entity_poly.type
_entity_poly.pdbx_seq_one_letter_code
_entity_poly.pdbx_strand_id
1 'polypeptide(L)'
;KPQPTIEWIDNRGQPIGHDSKRFKVISKDNQTSLTILGAQIEDEGNFTLRITNKFGFDTCEIPIQVIDYPDRPGRPIVCEQSLCLVRLMWATSGQESTSPIIYVIEQRREDEDVWQKVDAVKQSSTTICNLQVNHIYKFRVRAENNFGQSDPSEESESIFVPDPKYRKENDHVLADNCSKFITDIKPSEYRTIDVTRLPNDFEAKYILCEELGHGSYATIYRTIEKSTGKNWVAKIVKVRPGIKKDSVLHEINIMNQLHHEKLLNLHEAFDLGSEMYLVEELVSGDELLDKIFKDGGSINENDIRNYVRQILQGIQHMHSKGIAHLDLKPETIVLQSENSNQIKIIDFGLARKIDPTKNCKLLFGTAEYCAPEIINSEPLSLSVDMWAVGVITYVMLSGISPFASANDAETLANVAAGDWNFDDASWNNVSDMAKDFISRLMLKDKRKRLTVTESLNHPWIMELGQDIQNITLRQIKNFLPTIKYSGDDLLPLGRLVHRGSLFRQISMDGVFERNVTFDEEYPPKVLKPLENMTANIGISVIQLICSIDGSPSPKLQWFKDSHELIQPSKKYNMSFINGTAELSIKDIEEVDAGLYSVTATNELGSIQCEAKLIVQHQQTTKRFENELEITLPNFHRKLTNAVVKIGEPVLLCASSNCEPQLDVKWYRNNEPIDINSARYVTRSNKGHKNENENFFDRFCSRSHYWS
;
A
#
# COMPACT_ATOMS: atom_id res chain seq x y z
N LYS A 1 52.21 -19.23 45.98
CA LYS A 1 51.43 -19.45 44.75
C LYS A 1 52.09 -18.65 43.63
N PRO A 2 52.23 -19.18 42.39
CA PRO A 2 52.72 -18.36 41.27
C PRO A 2 51.78 -17.16 41.11
N GLN A 3 52.33 -15.96 40.97
CA GLN A 3 51.50 -14.79 40.65
C GLN A 3 50.88 -15.00 39.25
N PRO A 4 49.56 -14.86 39.11
CA PRO A 4 48.94 -14.92 37.81
C PRO A 4 49.23 -13.63 37.03
N THR A 5 49.38 -13.80 35.73
CA THR A 5 49.30 -12.73 34.73
C THR A 5 47.83 -12.40 34.49
N ILE A 6 47.49 -11.12 34.47
CA ILE A 6 46.13 -10.62 34.27
C ILE A 6 46.12 -9.85 32.95
N GLU A 7 45.15 -10.15 32.10
CA GLU A 7 44.96 -9.49 30.82
C GLU A 7 43.47 -9.18 30.64
N TRP A 8 43.16 -7.91 30.42
CA TRP A 8 41.83 -7.48 30.00
C TRP A 8 41.82 -7.35 28.48
N ILE A 9 40.72 -7.73 27.85
CA ILE A 9 40.51 -7.70 26.41
C ILE A 9 39.21 -6.91 26.17
N ASP A 10 39.25 -5.97 25.24
CA ASP A 10 38.09 -5.14 24.89
C ASP A 10 37.05 -5.88 24.03
N ASN A 11 35.94 -5.20 23.74
CA ASN A 11 34.85 -5.69 22.90
C ASN A 11 35.23 -5.96 21.44
N ARG A 12 36.43 -5.57 21.00
CA ARG A 12 37.00 -5.85 19.67
C ARG A 12 38.02 -6.98 19.70
N GLY A 13 38.23 -7.61 20.85
CA GLY A 13 39.21 -8.67 21.03
C GLY A 13 40.65 -8.19 21.19
N GLN A 14 40.90 -6.89 21.42
CA GLN A 14 42.24 -6.36 21.63
C GLN A 14 42.64 -6.33 23.11
N PRO A 15 43.89 -6.69 23.46
CA PRO A 15 44.40 -6.54 24.82
C PRO A 15 44.43 -5.07 25.25
N ILE A 16 43.85 -4.78 26.41
CA ILE A 16 43.84 -3.47 27.03
C ILE A 16 45.17 -3.25 27.75
N GLY A 17 46.05 -2.45 27.16
CA GLY A 17 47.35 -2.10 27.73
C GLY A 17 47.27 -1.13 28.91
N HIS A 18 48.21 -1.26 29.85
CA HIS A 18 48.29 -0.41 31.06
C HIS A 18 48.46 1.10 30.79
N ASP A 19 48.93 1.47 29.59
CA ASP A 19 49.17 2.87 29.20
C ASP A 19 47.98 3.54 28.51
N SER A 20 46.82 2.88 28.44
CA SER A 20 45.62 3.47 27.84
C SER A 20 45.13 4.69 28.62
N LYS A 21 44.88 5.80 27.92
CA LYS A 21 44.31 7.01 28.51
C LYS A 21 42.84 6.85 28.90
N ARG A 22 42.08 5.98 28.20
CA ARG A 22 40.66 5.71 28.48
C ARG A 22 40.47 4.54 29.43
N PHE A 23 41.22 3.47 29.23
CA PHE A 23 41.04 2.23 29.99
C PHE A 23 42.07 2.13 31.11
N LYS A 24 41.63 2.20 32.35
CA LYS A 24 42.51 2.13 33.52
C LYS A 24 42.35 0.77 34.20
N VAL A 25 43.37 -0.06 34.09
CA VAL A 25 43.44 -1.37 34.76
C VAL A 25 44.21 -1.21 36.07
N ILE A 26 43.60 -1.62 37.18
CA ILE A 26 44.26 -1.68 38.49
C ILE A 26 44.18 -3.13 38.98
N SER A 27 45.34 -3.73 39.25
CA SER A 27 45.43 -5.06 39.84
C SER A 27 46.21 -4.97 41.15
N LYS A 28 45.58 -5.41 42.25
CA LYS A 28 46.20 -5.41 43.58
C LYS A 28 45.76 -6.66 44.35
N ASP A 29 46.74 -7.34 44.93
CA ASP A 29 46.54 -8.61 45.65
C ASP A 29 45.82 -9.67 44.80
N ASN A 30 44.59 -10.03 45.16
CA ASN A 30 43.74 -10.99 44.45
C ASN A 30 42.54 -10.32 43.74
N GLN A 31 42.62 -9.02 43.46
CA GLN A 31 41.59 -8.28 42.74
C GLN A 31 42.16 -7.53 41.54
N THR A 32 41.35 -7.44 40.49
CA THR A 32 41.58 -6.56 39.36
C THR A 32 40.30 -5.83 39.01
N SER A 33 40.43 -4.56 38.61
CA SER A 33 39.34 -3.72 38.15
C SER A 33 39.73 -3.00 36.87
N LEU A 34 38.78 -2.93 35.93
CA LEU A 34 38.85 -2.12 34.73
C LEU A 34 37.95 -0.91 34.92
N THR A 35 38.47 0.28 34.69
CA THR A 35 37.68 1.52 34.64
C THR A 35 37.72 2.09 33.23
N ILE A 36 36.56 2.32 32.63
CA ILE A 36 36.41 2.98 31.33
C ILE A 36 36.11 4.45 31.58
N LEU A 37 37.06 5.33 31.26
CA LEU A 37 36.90 6.77 31.43
C LEU A 37 36.16 7.34 30.20
N GLY A 38 34.97 7.90 30.47
CA GLY A 38 34.08 8.48 29.46
C GLY A 38 33.60 7.44 28.46
N ALA A 39 32.78 6.48 28.89
CA ALA A 39 32.23 5.42 28.04
C ALA A 39 31.47 6.00 26.83
N GLN A 40 31.55 5.32 25.69
CA GLN A 40 30.88 5.67 24.43
C GLN A 40 30.16 4.45 23.89
N ILE A 41 29.16 4.65 23.02
CA ILE A 41 28.38 3.55 22.39
C ILE A 41 29.30 2.48 21.77
N GLU A 42 30.47 2.87 21.26
CA GLU A 42 31.47 1.96 20.70
C GLU A 42 32.07 0.96 21.70
N ASP A 43 31.94 1.21 23.00
CA ASP A 43 32.38 0.30 24.06
C ASP A 43 31.29 -0.72 24.41
N GLU A 44 30.13 -0.68 23.75
CA GLU A 44 29.10 -1.71 23.91
C GLU A 44 29.61 -3.06 23.37
N GLY A 45 29.40 -4.12 24.16
CA GLY A 45 29.83 -5.47 23.84
C GLY A 45 30.53 -6.19 24.99
N ASN A 46 31.08 -7.37 24.71
CA ASN A 46 31.68 -8.23 25.73
C ASN A 46 33.15 -7.88 25.97
N PHE A 47 33.48 -7.49 27.19
CA PHE A 47 34.87 -7.40 27.65
C PHE A 47 35.28 -8.74 28.24
N THR A 48 36.51 -9.18 27.98
CA THR A 48 37.03 -10.45 28.51
C THR A 48 38.14 -10.21 29.52
N LEU A 49 38.07 -10.85 30.68
CA LEU A 49 39.16 -10.95 31.64
C LEU A 49 39.81 -12.33 31.51
N ARG A 50 41.09 -12.37 31.17
CA ARG A 50 41.92 -13.58 31.13
C ARG A 50 42.95 -13.57 32.26
N ILE A 51 43.02 -14.66 33.02
CA ILE A 51 43.95 -14.83 34.14
C ILE A 51 44.78 -16.09 33.86
N THR A 52 46.11 -15.98 33.86
CA THR A 52 47.00 -17.09 33.45
C THR A 52 48.14 -17.31 34.44
N ASN A 53 48.43 -18.56 34.80
CA ASN A 53 49.63 -18.94 35.55
C ASN A 53 50.32 -20.13 34.86
N LYS A 54 51.45 -20.61 35.42
CA LYS A 54 52.23 -21.72 34.84
C LYS A 54 51.50 -23.07 34.73
N PHE A 55 50.30 -23.21 35.30
CA PHE A 55 49.49 -24.43 35.30
C PHE A 55 48.25 -24.33 34.42
N GLY A 56 47.92 -23.15 33.90
CA GLY A 56 46.74 -22.94 33.06
C GLY A 56 46.22 -21.51 33.07
N PHE A 57 45.05 -21.32 32.46
CA PHE A 57 44.36 -20.04 32.39
C PHE A 57 42.86 -20.23 32.68
N ASP A 58 42.20 -19.12 33.02
CA ASP A 58 40.76 -19.01 33.14
C ASP A 58 40.30 -17.69 32.50
N THR A 59 39.06 -17.64 32.04
CA THR A 59 38.47 -16.50 31.30
C THR A 59 37.04 -16.23 31.71
N CYS A 60 36.70 -14.95 31.86
CA CYS A 60 35.34 -14.48 32.14
C CYS A 60 34.98 -13.36 31.14
N GLU A 61 33.79 -13.44 30.55
CA GLU A 61 33.21 -12.37 29.75
C GLU A 61 32.23 -11.53 30.57
N ILE A 62 32.25 -10.22 30.35
CA ILE A 62 31.38 -9.23 30.96
C ILE A 62 30.72 -8.43 29.84
N PRO A 63 29.41 -8.63 29.56
CA PRO A 63 28.68 -7.81 28.62
C PRO A 63 28.49 -6.40 29.19
N ILE A 64 28.93 -5.39 28.44
CA ILE A 64 28.68 -3.98 28.73
C ILE A 64 27.66 -3.45 27.73
N GLN A 65 26.60 -2.85 28.25
CA GLN A 65 25.65 -2.06 27.47
C GLN A 65 25.83 -0.60 27.83
N VAL A 66 26.11 0.25 26.85
CA VAL A 66 26.33 1.68 27.07
C VAL A 66 25.02 2.40 26.74
N ILE A 67 24.32 2.83 27.79
CA ILE A 67 23.01 3.50 27.66
C ILE A 67 23.23 5.00 27.81
N ASP A 68 22.86 5.78 26.79
CA ASP A 68 22.97 7.24 26.78
C ASP A 68 21.69 7.93 27.28
N TYR A 69 21.74 9.26 27.44
CA TYR A 69 20.53 10.07 27.49
C TYR A 69 19.73 9.82 26.20
N PRO A 70 18.40 9.84 26.22
CA PRO A 70 17.62 9.70 25.00
C PRO A 70 18.02 10.78 23.98
N ASP A 71 17.85 10.49 22.70
CA ASP A 71 17.93 11.53 21.67
C ASP A 71 16.79 12.55 21.86
N ARG A 72 16.99 13.78 21.38
CA ARG A 72 15.92 14.79 21.45
C ARG A 72 14.70 14.35 20.64
N PRO A 73 13.47 14.58 21.13
CA PRO A 73 12.26 14.31 20.37
C PRO A 73 12.16 15.20 19.13
N GLY A 74 11.26 14.83 18.22
CA GLY A 74 10.82 15.71 17.13
C GLY A 74 10.16 17.00 17.64
N ARG A 75 10.06 17.99 16.76
CA ARG A 75 9.35 19.25 17.03
C ARG A 75 7.89 18.94 17.43
N PRO A 76 7.38 19.49 18.55
CA PRO A 76 6.00 19.29 18.94
C PRO A 76 5.08 20.12 18.05
N ILE A 77 4.04 19.46 17.59
CA ILE A 77 3.07 19.95 16.63
C ILE A 77 1.71 20.00 17.30
N VAL A 78 1.01 21.12 17.12
CA VAL A 78 -0.39 21.20 17.52
C VAL A 78 -1.22 20.41 16.54
N CYS A 79 -2.07 19.53 17.04
CA CYS A 79 -2.96 18.67 16.25
C CYS A 79 -4.41 19.13 16.38
N GLU A 80 -4.74 19.67 17.54
CA GLU A 80 -6.06 20.15 17.91
C GLU A 80 -5.90 21.37 18.81
N GLN A 81 -6.73 22.38 18.60
CA GLN A 81 -6.76 23.56 19.45
C GLN A 81 -8.22 23.95 19.70
N SER A 82 -8.59 24.07 20.97
CA SER A 82 -9.86 24.65 21.40
C SER A 82 -9.63 25.96 22.17
N LEU A 83 -10.70 26.46 22.80
CA LEU A 83 -10.67 27.71 23.58
C LEU A 83 -9.70 27.68 24.76
N CYS A 84 -9.35 26.50 25.29
CA CYS A 84 -8.45 26.36 26.44
C CYS A 84 -7.63 25.07 26.44
N LEU A 85 -7.73 24.26 25.38
CA LEU A 85 -6.95 23.03 25.21
C LEU A 85 -6.10 23.11 23.94
N VAL A 86 -4.90 22.55 24.01
CA VAL A 86 -4.02 22.33 22.87
C VAL A 86 -3.55 20.89 22.93
N ARG A 87 -3.82 20.12 21.89
CA ARG A 87 -3.29 18.76 21.75
C ARG A 87 -1.98 18.81 20.97
N LEU A 88 -0.93 18.23 21.54
CA LEU A 88 0.42 18.17 20.99
C LEU A 88 0.77 16.73 20.60
N MET A 89 1.50 16.59 19.51
CA MET A 89 2.12 15.35 19.03
C MET A 89 3.57 15.63 18.61
N TRP A 90 4.44 14.63 18.69
CA TRP A 90 5.86 14.77 18.30
C TRP A 90 6.43 13.42 17.86
N ALA A 91 7.37 13.43 16.91
CA ALA A 91 8.10 12.22 16.54
C ALA A 91 8.98 11.71 17.69
N THR A 92 9.04 10.39 17.86
CA THR A 92 9.96 9.75 18.81
C THR A 92 11.39 9.77 18.27
N SER A 93 12.37 9.77 19.17
CA SER A 93 13.76 9.54 18.79
C SER A 93 13.92 8.11 18.27
N GLY A 94 14.38 7.93 17.04
CA GLY A 94 14.46 6.61 16.36
C GLY A 94 15.44 5.60 16.98
N GLN A 95 16.07 5.90 18.11
CA GLN A 95 16.85 4.94 18.88
C GLN A 95 15.95 4.21 19.89
N GLU A 96 15.88 2.88 19.78
CA GLU A 96 15.22 2.03 20.77
C GLU A 96 16.01 2.04 22.09
N SER A 97 15.62 2.94 23.01
CA SER A 97 16.07 2.88 24.39
C SER A 97 15.50 1.62 25.05
N THR A 98 16.37 0.77 25.62
CA THR A 98 15.94 -0.40 26.41
C THR A 98 15.24 -0.01 27.72
N SER A 99 15.39 1.24 28.15
CA SER A 99 14.64 1.81 29.27
C SER A 99 13.40 2.57 28.79
N PRO A 100 12.25 2.46 29.48
CA PRO A 100 11.04 3.20 29.11
C PRO A 100 11.31 4.71 29.06
N ILE A 101 10.95 5.34 27.94
CA ILE A 101 11.06 6.80 27.77
C ILE A 101 9.80 7.47 28.31
N ILE A 102 9.98 8.56 29.06
CA ILE A 102 8.93 9.51 29.44
C ILE A 102 9.23 10.83 28.72
N TYR A 103 8.22 11.41 28.08
CA TYR A 103 8.32 12.71 27.44
C TYR A 103 7.87 13.81 28.39
N VAL A 104 8.75 14.76 28.69
CA VAL A 104 8.48 15.92 29.53
C VAL A 104 8.13 17.10 28.62
N ILE A 105 6.92 17.65 28.80
CA ILE A 105 6.38 18.74 27.99
C ILE A 105 6.57 20.04 28.77
N GLU A 106 7.20 21.01 28.12
CA GLU A 106 7.41 22.35 28.65
C GLU A 106 6.66 23.37 27.78
N GLN A 107 6.06 24.38 28.40
CA GLN A 107 5.46 25.52 27.72
C GLN A 107 6.16 26.81 28.09
N ARG A 108 6.02 27.80 27.21
CA ARG A 108 6.43 29.18 27.46
C ARG A 108 5.41 30.12 26.83
N ARG A 109 5.00 31.16 27.55
CA ARG A 109 4.25 32.25 26.92
C ARG A 109 5.21 33.17 26.19
N GLU A 110 4.82 33.72 25.05
CA GLU A 110 5.71 34.56 24.23
C GLU A 110 6.08 35.88 24.91
N ASP A 111 5.31 36.32 25.92
CA ASP A 111 5.61 37.45 26.80
C ASP A 111 6.42 37.08 28.06
N GLU A 112 6.79 35.80 28.22
CA GLU A 112 7.63 35.28 29.28
C GLU A 112 8.88 34.58 28.71
N ASP A 113 10.01 34.69 29.41
CA ASP A 113 11.27 34.02 28.99
C ASP A 113 11.57 32.73 29.75
N VAL A 114 10.61 32.21 30.51
CA VAL A 114 10.77 31.02 31.35
C VAL A 114 9.96 29.86 30.80
N TRP A 115 10.64 28.74 30.55
CA TRP A 115 9.98 27.46 30.24
C TRP A 115 9.46 26.82 31.53
N GLN A 116 8.22 26.37 31.50
CA GLN A 116 7.55 25.72 32.62
C GLN A 116 7.13 24.31 32.23
N LYS A 117 7.45 23.31 33.05
CA LYS A 117 6.95 21.94 32.87
C LYS A 117 5.43 21.92 33.05
N VAL A 118 4.73 21.34 32.08
CA VAL A 118 3.26 21.28 32.07
C VAL A 118 2.77 19.85 32.26
N ASP A 119 3.45 18.89 31.66
CA ASP A 119 3.03 17.49 31.68
C ASP A 119 4.23 16.54 31.51
N ALA A 120 4.01 15.26 31.80
CA ALA A 120 4.94 14.18 31.52
C ALA A 120 4.20 12.89 31.16
N VAL A 121 4.37 12.42 29.92
CA VAL A 121 3.62 11.27 29.38
C VAL A 121 4.54 10.21 28.79
N LYS A 122 4.08 8.96 28.72
CA LYS A 122 4.82 7.87 28.06
C LYS A 122 4.60 7.79 26.55
N GLN A 123 3.55 8.46 26.07
CA GLN A 123 3.13 8.44 24.67
C GLN A 123 3.74 9.64 23.93
N SER A 124 3.81 9.57 22.60
CA SER A 124 4.26 10.68 21.74
C SER A 124 3.17 11.74 21.50
N SER A 125 2.18 11.84 22.38
CA SER A 125 1.11 12.83 22.32
C SER A 125 0.59 13.18 23.70
N THR A 126 0.12 14.42 23.88
CA THR A 126 -0.63 14.83 25.08
C THR A 126 -1.61 15.96 24.78
N THR A 127 -2.51 16.24 25.71
CA THR A 127 -3.42 17.37 25.68
C THR A 127 -3.09 18.31 26.84
N ILE A 128 -2.69 19.54 26.50
CA ILE A 128 -2.45 20.62 27.45
C ILE A 128 -3.74 21.40 27.65
N CYS A 129 -4.21 21.46 28.90
CA CYS A 129 -5.42 22.18 29.28
C CYS A 129 -5.09 23.47 30.05
N ASN A 130 -6.11 24.30 30.28
CA ASN A 130 -6.05 25.50 31.14
C ASN A 130 -5.12 26.60 30.64
N LEU A 131 -4.95 26.71 29.32
CA LEU A 131 -4.24 27.84 28.73
C LEU A 131 -5.06 29.13 28.89
N GLN A 132 -4.37 30.23 29.23
CA GLN A 132 -5.04 31.53 29.36
C GLN A 132 -5.36 32.10 27.99
N VAL A 133 -6.61 32.52 27.81
CA VAL A 133 -7.07 33.20 26.59
C VAL A 133 -6.31 34.51 26.36
N ASN A 134 -6.27 34.96 25.10
CA ASN A 134 -5.56 36.11 24.57
C ASN A 134 -4.04 36.10 24.78
N HIS A 135 -3.44 34.93 24.95
CA HIS A 135 -1.99 34.77 25.06
C HIS A 135 -1.45 33.85 23.96
N ILE A 136 -0.16 34.00 23.67
CA ILE A 136 0.56 33.19 22.70
C ILE A 136 1.49 32.24 23.45
N TYR A 137 1.42 30.95 23.15
CA TYR A 137 2.23 29.91 23.76
C TYR A 137 3.15 29.24 22.74
N LYS A 138 4.31 28.78 23.22
CA LYS A 138 5.16 27.80 22.55
C LYS A 138 5.38 26.60 23.45
N PHE A 139 5.61 25.44 22.86
CA PHE A 139 5.87 24.18 23.54
C PHE A 139 7.19 23.58 23.08
N ARG A 140 7.84 22.80 23.93
CA ARG A 140 8.97 21.92 23.58
C ARG A 140 8.91 20.66 24.41
N VAL A 141 9.58 19.60 23.96
CA VAL A 141 9.53 18.28 24.59
C VAL A 141 10.93 17.76 24.82
N ARG A 142 11.16 17.12 25.97
CA ARG A 142 12.37 16.35 26.28
C ARG A 142 12.00 14.89 26.43
N ALA A 143 12.88 13.99 26.03
CA ALA A 143 12.78 12.57 26.34
C ALA A 143 13.60 12.29 27.60
N GLU A 144 13.06 11.51 28.52
CA GLU A 144 13.68 11.16 29.80
C GLU A 144 13.70 9.64 29.95
N ASN A 145 14.88 9.08 30.24
CA ASN A 145 15.02 7.70 30.71
C ASN A 145 15.56 7.69 32.14
N ASN A 146 15.87 6.51 32.69
CA ASN A 146 16.37 6.36 34.06
C ASN A 146 17.71 7.08 34.34
N PHE A 147 18.43 7.54 33.31
CA PHE A 147 19.75 8.17 33.43
C PHE A 147 19.70 9.69 33.29
N GLY A 148 18.76 10.23 32.51
CA GLY A 148 18.59 11.67 32.38
C GLY A 148 17.66 12.10 31.26
N GLN A 149 17.64 13.41 31.05
CA GLN A 149 16.84 14.07 30.02
C GLN A 149 17.68 14.41 28.81
N SER A 150 17.07 14.29 27.64
CA SER A 150 17.61 14.75 26.38
C SER A 150 17.64 16.28 26.28
N ASP A 151 18.36 16.78 25.27
CA ASP A 151 18.18 18.14 24.79
C ASP A 151 16.72 18.37 24.39
N PRO A 152 16.18 19.59 24.57
CA PRO A 152 14.81 19.86 24.17
C PRO A 152 14.68 19.77 22.65
N SER A 153 13.50 19.36 22.20
CA SER A 153 13.10 19.48 20.80
C SER A 153 13.09 20.94 20.34
N GLU A 154 13.02 21.15 19.02
CA GLU A 154 12.72 22.49 18.51
C GLU A 154 11.39 22.99 19.06
N GLU A 155 11.28 24.31 19.23
CA GLU A 155 10.04 24.93 19.71
C GLU A 155 8.88 24.70 18.74
N SER A 156 7.67 24.45 19.25
CA SER A 156 6.45 24.43 18.47
C SER A 156 6.25 25.75 17.72
N GLU A 157 5.25 25.79 16.84
CA GLU A 157 4.73 27.07 16.38
C GLU A 157 4.17 27.91 17.55
N SER A 158 4.09 29.22 17.35
CA SER A 158 3.43 30.15 18.28
C SER A 158 1.90 29.96 18.21
N ILE A 159 1.27 29.72 19.35
CA ILE A 159 -0.14 29.30 19.44
C ILE A 159 -0.91 30.35 20.22
N PHE A 160 -1.71 31.15 19.50
CA PHE A 160 -2.60 32.12 20.11
C PHE A 160 -3.87 31.44 20.62
N VAL A 161 -4.20 31.60 21.89
CA VAL A 161 -5.42 31.04 22.51
C VAL A 161 -6.52 32.11 22.47
N PRO A 162 -7.55 32.01 21.60
CA PRO A 162 -8.53 33.08 21.43
C PRO A 162 -9.53 33.16 22.59
N ASP A 163 -10.02 34.36 22.91
CA ASP A 163 -11.12 34.54 23.87
C ASP A 163 -12.45 34.00 23.27
N PRO A 164 -13.17 33.11 23.99
CA PRO A 164 -14.46 32.55 23.60
C PRO A 164 -15.49 33.58 23.14
N LYS A 165 -15.39 34.83 23.63
CA LYS A 165 -16.32 35.90 23.30
C LYS A 165 -16.29 36.28 21.82
N TYR A 166 -15.19 36.03 21.10
CA TYR A 166 -15.08 36.33 19.68
C TYR A 166 -15.78 35.32 18.75
N ARG A 167 -16.16 34.12 19.24
CA ARG A 167 -16.85 33.10 18.43
C ARG A 167 -18.39 33.22 18.47
N LYS A 168 -18.94 33.87 19.50
CA LYS A 168 -20.37 33.77 19.84
C LYS A 168 -21.37 34.54 18.97
N GLU A 169 -20.95 35.24 17.91
CA GLU A 169 -21.90 36.03 17.12
C GLU A 169 -22.56 35.28 15.95
N ASN A 170 -22.12 34.08 15.54
CA ASN A 170 -22.70 33.34 14.41
C ASN A 170 -23.21 31.90 14.68
N ASP A 171 -22.88 31.27 15.82
CA ASP A 171 -23.17 29.84 16.06
C ASP A 171 -24.66 29.49 16.27
N HIS A 172 -25.52 30.47 16.53
CA HIS A 172 -26.93 30.21 16.88
C HIS A 172 -27.93 30.31 15.73
N VAL A 173 -27.52 30.67 14.51
CA VAL A 173 -28.48 31.04 13.46
C VAL A 173 -28.78 29.89 12.47
N LEU A 174 -27.93 28.87 12.31
CA LEU A 174 -28.11 27.88 11.23
C LEU A 174 -27.64 26.46 11.56
N ALA A 175 -27.79 25.99 12.80
CA ALA A 175 -27.49 24.59 13.15
C ALA A 175 -28.58 23.62 12.62
N ASP A 176 -28.72 23.53 11.30
CA ASP A 176 -29.46 22.46 10.65
C ASP A 176 -28.59 21.21 10.55
N ASN A 177 -29.19 20.02 10.63
CA ASN A 177 -28.45 18.78 10.48
C ASN A 177 -27.86 18.69 9.07
N CYS A 178 -26.54 18.84 8.96
CA CYS A 178 -25.77 18.83 7.70
C CYS A 178 -26.10 17.64 6.79
N SER A 179 -26.50 16.50 7.36
CA SER A 179 -26.86 15.29 6.61
C SER A 179 -28.03 15.48 5.63
N LYS A 180 -28.81 16.57 5.77
CA LYS A 180 -29.91 16.90 4.84
C LYS A 180 -29.46 17.60 3.56
N PHE A 181 -28.22 18.09 3.50
CA PHE A 181 -27.74 18.89 2.39
C PHE A 181 -26.76 18.09 1.52
N ILE A 182 -26.90 18.26 0.21
CA ILE A 182 -26.01 17.73 -0.83
C ILE A 182 -25.84 18.84 -1.85
N THR A 183 -24.61 19.08 -2.31
CA THR A 183 -24.40 19.95 -3.47
C THR A 183 -24.66 19.16 -4.75
N ASP A 184 -25.72 19.49 -5.47
CA ASP A 184 -25.93 18.97 -6.83
C ASP A 184 -25.16 19.83 -7.83
N ILE A 185 -24.14 19.22 -8.46
CA ILE A 185 -23.27 19.84 -9.46
C ILE A 185 -23.49 19.15 -10.80
N LYS A 186 -24.02 19.89 -11.77
CA LYS A 186 -24.16 19.39 -13.14
C LYS A 186 -22.81 19.45 -13.85
N PRO A 187 -22.51 18.54 -14.79
CA PRO A 187 -21.28 18.60 -15.57
C PRO A 187 -21.06 19.94 -16.30
N SER A 188 -22.14 20.65 -16.65
CA SER A 188 -22.08 22.00 -17.25
C SER A 188 -21.61 23.11 -16.29
N GLU A 189 -21.59 22.84 -14.98
CA GLU A 189 -21.14 23.79 -13.95
C GLU A 189 -19.63 23.66 -13.66
N TYR A 190 -18.96 22.62 -14.17
CA TYR A 190 -17.52 22.45 -14.03
C TYR A 190 -16.76 23.54 -14.79
N ARG A 191 -15.77 24.13 -14.13
CA ARG A 191 -14.93 25.20 -14.67
C ARG A 191 -13.59 25.21 -13.95
N THR A 192 -12.54 25.61 -14.64
CA THR A 192 -11.24 25.88 -14.03
C THR A 192 -11.35 27.07 -13.07
N ILE A 193 -10.83 26.91 -11.86
CA ILE A 193 -10.89 27.87 -10.77
C ILE A 193 -9.58 28.65 -10.68
N ASP A 194 -9.69 29.98 -10.78
CA ASP A 194 -8.62 30.90 -10.44
C ASP A 194 -8.71 31.31 -8.96
N VAL A 195 -7.55 31.52 -8.33
CA VAL A 195 -7.50 31.94 -6.91
C VAL A 195 -7.75 33.45 -6.81
N THR A 196 -8.86 33.82 -6.18
CA THR A 196 -9.25 35.22 -5.96
C THR A 196 -8.45 35.82 -4.81
N ARG A 197 -7.88 37.02 -4.99
CA ARG A 197 -6.99 37.69 -4.01
C ARG A 197 -7.53 39.00 -3.45
N LEU A 198 -8.76 39.38 -3.78
CA LEU A 198 -9.33 40.65 -3.34
C LEU A 198 -9.86 40.54 -1.90
N PRO A 199 -9.54 41.49 -1.00
CA PRO A 199 -10.06 41.52 0.36
C PRO A 199 -11.60 41.61 0.38
N ASN A 200 -12.26 40.84 1.26
CA ASN A 200 -13.73 40.75 1.46
C ASN A 200 -14.55 40.04 0.35
N ASP A 201 -13.93 39.47 -0.68
CA ASP A 201 -14.69 38.79 -1.75
C ASP A 201 -15.37 37.49 -1.28
N PHE A 202 -14.79 36.81 -0.29
CA PHE A 202 -15.41 35.61 0.27
C PHE A 202 -16.68 35.99 1.03
N GLU A 203 -16.62 36.91 1.99
CA GLU A 203 -17.78 37.36 2.77
C GLU A 203 -18.82 38.07 1.91
N ALA A 204 -18.44 38.63 0.76
CA ALA A 204 -19.39 39.18 -0.20
C ALA A 204 -20.26 38.08 -0.83
N LYS A 205 -19.68 36.92 -1.17
CA LYS A 205 -20.33 35.82 -1.89
C LYS A 205 -20.92 34.74 -0.99
N TYR A 206 -20.34 34.54 0.18
CA TYR A 206 -20.59 33.37 1.02
C TYR A 206 -20.98 33.73 2.45
N ILE A 207 -21.71 32.83 3.10
CA ILE A 207 -22.04 32.89 4.52
C ILE A 207 -21.45 31.66 5.19
N LEU A 208 -20.49 31.85 6.10
CA LEU A 208 -20.02 30.78 6.98
C LEU A 208 -21.12 30.43 7.99
N CYS A 209 -21.40 29.14 8.11
CA CYS A 209 -22.38 28.59 9.03
C CYS A 209 -21.65 27.87 10.18
N GLU A 210 -22.07 26.65 10.53
CA GLU A 210 -21.42 25.86 11.56
C GLU A 210 -20.07 25.27 11.15
N GLU A 211 -19.21 25.08 12.14
CA GLU A 211 -17.93 24.38 12.02
C GLU A 211 -18.17 22.87 11.90
N LEU A 212 -17.62 22.25 10.85
CA LEU A 212 -17.71 20.81 10.60
C LEU A 212 -16.48 20.06 11.10
N GLY A 213 -15.35 20.75 11.25
CA GLY A 213 -14.12 20.18 11.80
C GLY A 213 -13.03 21.24 11.99
N HIS A 214 -12.21 21.05 13.00
CA HIS A 214 -11.14 21.98 13.35
C HIS A 214 -9.83 21.25 13.62
N GLY A 215 -8.82 21.55 12.81
CA GLY A 215 -7.45 21.13 13.04
C GLY A 215 -6.54 22.34 13.20
N SER A 216 -5.28 22.07 13.50
CA SER A 216 -4.24 23.09 13.64
C SER A 216 -4.04 23.94 12.38
N TYR A 217 -4.20 23.32 11.21
CA TYR A 217 -3.83 23.91 9.92
C TYR A 217 -5.01 24.28 9.04
N ALA A 218 -6.14 23.66 9.28
CA ALA A 218 -7.36 23.97 8.55
C ALA A 218 -8.56 23.91 9.48
N THR A 219 -9.51 24.80 9.23
CA THR A 219 -10.86 24.70 9.79
C THR A 219 -11.84 24.52 8.64
N ILE A 220 -12.83 23.66 8.82
CA ILE A 220 -13.81 23.33 7.81
C ILE A 220 -15.17 23.80 8.30
N TYR A 221 -15.87 24.58 7.48
CA TYR A 221 -17.19 25.13 7.77
C TYR A 221 -18.19 24.74 6.70
N ARG A 222 -19.45 24.52 7.08
CA ARG A 222 -20.53 24.60 6.11
C ARG A 222 -20.66 26.06 5.67
N THR A 223 -20.88 26.26 4.39
CA THR A 223 -20.99 27.58 3.79
C THR A 223 -22.16 27.65 2.82
N ILE A 224 -22.85 28.78 2.76
CA ILE A 224 -23.92 29.03 1.79
C ILE A 224 -23.46 30.08 0.78
N GLU A 225 -23.60 29.78 -0.51
CA GLU A 225 -23.41 30.76 -1.58
C GLU A 225 -24.65 31.67 -1.66
N LYS A 226 -24.48 32.98 -1.48
CA LYS A 226 -25.60 33.93 -1.38
C LYS A 226 -26.42 34.06 -2.67
N SER A 227 -25.76 33.92 -3.83
CA SER A 227 -26.39 34.06 -5.15
C SER A 227 -27.36 32.93 -5.46
N THR A 228 -27.04 31.70 -5.04
CA THR A 228 -27.78 30.48 -5.38
C THR A 228 -28.51 29.86 -4.20
N GLY A 229 -28.11 30.18 -2.97
CA GLY A 229 -28.54 29.48 -1.76
C GLY A 229 -28.00 28.06 -1.64
N LYS A 230 -27.10 27.60 -2.54
CA LYS A 230 -26.50 26.27 -2.47
C LYS A 230 -25.56 26.17 -1.27
N ASN A 231 -25.54 24.98 -0.66
CA ASN A 231 -24.61 24.66 0.41
C ASN A 231 -23.31 24.10 -0.16
N TRP A 232 -22.20 24.47 0.47
CA TRP A 232 -20.83 24.17 0.14
C TRP A 232 -20.05 23.93 1.44
N VAL A 233 -18.78 23.55 1.29
CA VAL A 233 -17.81 23.46 2.37
C VAL A 233 -16.72 24.47 2.14
N ALA A 234 -16.38 25.27 3.16
CA ALA A 234 -15.20 26.13 3.14
C ALA A 234 -14.12 25.50 3.99
N LYS A 235 -13.07 24.98 3.35
CA LYS A 235 -11.82 24.54 3.98
C LYS A 235 -10.87 25.75 4.06
N ILE A 236 -10.76 26.31 5.25
CA ILE A 236 -9.94 27.50 5.54
C ILE A 236 -8.58 27.03 6.03
N VAL A 237 -7.57 27.09 5.17
CA VAL A 237 -6.19 26.71 5.45
C VAL A 237 -5.42 27.91 5.99
N LYS A 238 -4.89 27.80 7.21
CA LYS A 238 -4.07 28.84 7.85
C LYS A 238 -2.65 28.78 7.32
N VAL A 239 -2.26 29.77 6.53
CA VAL A 239 -0.90 29.90 5.99
C VAL A 239 0.01 30.46 7.07
N ARG A 240 0.97 29.65 7.51
CA ARG A 240 1.96 29.98 8.53
C ARG A 240 3.38 29.61 8.06
N PRO A 241 4.45 30.15 8.69
CA PRO A 241 5.81 29.71 8.42
C PRO A 241 5.93 28.18 8.58
N GLY A 242 6.13 27.46 7.48
CA GLY A 242 6.15 25.98 7.41
C GLY A 242 5.10 25.38 6.47
N ILE A 243 3.96 26.05 6.28
CA ILE A 243 2.91 25.66 5.33
C ILE A 243 3.04 26.57 4.12
N LYS A 244 3.71 26.08 3.08
CA LYS A 244 3.88 26.85 1.86
C LYS A 244 2.55 26.92 1.13
N LYS A 245 2.13 28.13 0.76
CA LYS A 245 1.00 28.34 -0.16
C LYS A 245 1.11 27.46 -1.39
N ASP A 246 2.34 27.17 -1.83
CA ASP A 246 2.66 26.28 -2.93
C ASP A 246 1.98 24.89 -2.83
N SER A 247 1.92 24.26 -1.65
CA SER A 247 1.25 22.96 -1.49
C SER A 247 -0.24 23.04 -1.74
N VAL A 248 -0.88 24.10 -1.25
CA VAL A 248 -2.33 24.29 -1.41
C VAL A 248 -2.66 24.77 -2.82
N LEU A 249 -1.80 25.60 -3.43
CA LEU A 249 -1.91 25.97 -4.85
C LEU A 249 -1.73 24.76 -5.77
N HIS A 250 -0.86 23.81 -5.40
CA HIS A 250 -0.71 22.54 -6.10
C HIS A 250 -1.98 21.70 -6.00
N GLU A 251 -2.57 21.56 -4.81
CA GLU A 251 -3.85 20.86 -4.61
C GLU A 251 -4.96 21.47 -5.49
N ILE A 252 -5.08 22.80 -5.51
CA ILE A 252 -6.02 23.54 -6.37
C ILE A 252 -5.77 23.24 -7.86
N ASN A 253 -4.50 23.25 -8.30
CA ASN A 253 -4.14 22.95 -9.69
C ASN A 253 -4.50 21.52 -10.10
N ILE A 254 -4.34 20.56 -9.20
CA ILE A 254 -4.75 19.17 -9.42
C ILE A 254 -6.27 19.07 -9.50
N MET A 255 -7.00 19.63 -8.53
CA MET A 255 -8.47 19.57 -8.52
C MET A 255 -9.10 20.21 -9.76
N ASN A 256 -8.53 21.30 -10.27
CA ASN A 256 -8.93 21.94 -11.54
C ASN A 256 -8.86 21.03 -12.77
N GLN A 257 -8.08 19.93 -12.71
CA GLN A 257 -7.94 18.97 -13.80
C GLN A 257 -8.83 17.73 -13.62
N LEU A 258 -9.50 17.60 -12.47
CA LEU A 258 -10.15 16.37 -12.00
C LEU A 258 -11.66 16.47 -11.84
N HIS A 259 -12.32 17.33 -12.61
CA HIS A 259 -13.79 17.45 -12.59
C HIS A 259 -14.46 16.13 -13.02
N HIS A 260 -15.02 15.40 -12.06
CA HIS A 260 -15.63 14.09 -12.28
C HIS A 260 -16.64 13.74 -11.19
N GLU A 261 -17.68 12.96 -11.52
CA GLU A 261 -18.75 12.62 -10.56
C GLU A 261 -18.27 11.83 -9.32
N LYS A 262 -17.17 11.06 -9.46
CA LYS A 262 -16.58 10.25 -8.37
C LYS A 262 -15.47 10.96 -7.60
N LEU A 263 -15.16 12.21 -7.95
CA LEU A 263 -14.11 13.01 -7.33
C LEU A 263 -14.75 14.23 -6.66
N LEU A 264 -14.20 14.70 -5.54
CA LEU A 264 -14.65 15.92 -4.87
C LEU A 264 -14.32 17.14 -5.74
N ASN A 265 -15.32 17.99 -5.98
CA ASN A 265 -15.14 19.15 -6.84
C ASN A 265 -14.74 20.41 -6.05
N LEU A 266 -13.74 21.15 -6.55
CA LEU A 266 -13.43 22.51 -6.11
C LEU A 266 -14.30 23.51 -6.89
N HIS A 267 -15.04 24.36 -6.19
CA HIS A 267 -15.95 25.35 -6.79
C HIS A 267 -15.36 26.75 -6.87
N GLU A 268 -14.58 27.14 -5.87
CA GLU A 268 -13.91 28.44 -5.82
C GLU A 268 -12.74 28.40 -4.83
N ALA A 269 -11.76 29.30 -4.99
CA ALA A 269 -10.64 29.42 -4.08
C ALA A 269 -10.24 30.89 -3.85
N PHE A 270 -9.82 31.22 -2.63
CA PHE A 270 -9.40 32.55 -2.23
C PHE A 270 -8.05 32.51 -1.50
N ASP A 271 -7.21 33.52 -1.73
CA ASP A 271 -6.01 33.79 -0.95
C ASP A 271 -6.15 35.14 -0.26
N LEU A 272 -6.39 35.11 1.05
CA LEU A 272 -6.62 36.27 1.91
C LEU A 272 -5.38 36.60 2.76
N GLY A 273 -4.19 36.30 2.24
CA GLY A 273 -2.92 36.62 2.90
C GLY A 273 -2.47 35.53 3.86
N SER A 274 -2.99 35.53 5.09
CA SER A 274 -2.66 34.54 6.13
C SER A 274 -3.52 33.27 6.07
N GLU A 275 -4.56 33.27 5.23
CA GLU A 275 -5.49 32.15 5.10
C GLU A 275 -5.83 31.95 3.63
N MET A 276 -5.98 30.70 3.22
CA MET A 276 -6.53 30.34 1.91
C MET A 276 -7.81 29.55 2.09
N TYR A 277 -8.84 29.94 1.35
CA TYR A 277 -10.18 29.35 1.46
C TYR A 277 -10.41 28.51 0.22
N LEU A 278 -10.71 27.22 0.40
CA LEU A 278 -11.13 26.33 -0.67
C LEU A 278 -12.62 26.06 -0.48
N VAL A 279 -13.44 26.52 -1.42
CA VAL A 279 -14.88 26.26 -1.45
C VAL A 279 -15.10 24.97 -2.24
N GLU A 280 -15.37 23.90 -1.50
CA GLU A 280 -15.49 22.53 -1.98
C GLU A 280 -16.96 22.08 -1.96
N GLU A 281 -17.26 21.07 -2.77
CA GLU A 281 -18.55 20.37 -2.76
C GLU A 281 -18.90 19.84 -1.35
N LEU A 282 -20.14 20.06 -0.89
CA LEU A 282 -20.61 19.48 0.36
C LEU A 282 -21.01 18.01 0.15
N VAL A 283 -20.24 17.13 0.77
CA VAL A 283 -20.49 15.69 0.88
C VAL A 283 -20.85 15.36 2.33
N SER A 284 -22.00 14.72 2.54
CA SER A 284 -22.59 14.55 3.87
C SER A 284 -22.79 13.10 4.32
N GLY A 285 -22.38 12.12 3.50
CA GLY A 285 -22.44 10.71 3.87
C GLY A 285 -21.26 10.27 4.75
N ASP A 286 -21.33 9.03 5.22
CA ASP A 286 -20.28 8.39 6.01
C ASP A 286 -19.06 8.00 5.14
N GLU A 287 -17.92 7.76 5.78
CA GLU A 287 -16.81 7.03 5.17
C GLU A 287 -17.32 5.65 4.71
N LEU A 288 -16.88 5.22 3.53
CA LEU A 288 -17.41 4.01 2.89
C LEU A 288 -17.25 2.77 3.79
N LEU A 289 -16.11 2.65 4.44
CA LEU A 289 -15.83 1.51 5.30
C LEU A 289 -16.68 1.52 6.58
N ASP A 290 -16.92 2.69 7.17
CA ASP A 290 -17.85 2.86 8.29
C ASP A 290 -19.26 2.43 7.90
N LYS A 291 -19.73 2.81 6.69
CA LYS A 291 -21.02 2.35 6.16
C LYS A 291 -21.04 0.83 6.03
N ILE A 292 -19.98 0.24 5.47
CA ILE A 292 -19.89 -1.20 5.27
C ILE A 292 -19.99 -1.95 6.61
N PHE A 293 -19.36 -1.41 7.65
CA PHE A 293 -19.36 -2.01 8.98
C PHE A 293 -20.67 -1.81 9.74
N LYS A 294 -21.33 -0.64 9.59
CA LYS A 294 -22.66 -0.40 10.15
C LYS A 294 -23.70 -1.34 9.54
N ASP A 295 -23.61 -1.57 8.24
CA ASP A 295 -24.56 -2.35 7.46
C ASP A 295 -24.11 -3.79 7.17
N GLY A 296 -23.08 -4.31 7.85
CA GLY A 296 -22.50 -5.63 7.54
C GLY A 296 -23.48 -6.82 7.62
N GLY A 297 -24.69 -6.62 8.13
CA GLY A 297 -25.77 -7.60 8.05
C GLY A 297 -26.49 -7.68 6.68
N SER A 298 -26.42 -6.62 5.87
CA SER A 298 -27.13 -6.49 4.58
C SER A 298 -26.22 -6.34 3.37
N ILE A 299 -24.95 -5.97 3.55
CA ILE A 299 -24.00 -5.80 2.45
C ILE A 299 -23.47 -7.14 1.97
N ASN A 300 -23.50 -7.34 0.65
CA ASN A 300 -23.00 -8.54 -0.02
C ASN A 300 -21.88 -8.21 -1.02
N GLU A 301 -21.33 -9.25 -1.69
CA GLU A 301 -20.24 -9.08 -2.66
C GLU A 301 -20.58 -8.13 -3.81
N ASN A 302 -21.85 -8.11 -4.24
CA ASN A 302 -22.29 -7.27 -5.34
C ASN A 302 -22.34 -5.78 -4.95
N ASP A 303 -22.66 -5.48 -3.70
CA ASP A 303 -22.57 -4.11 -3.19
C ASP A 303 -21.11 -3.65 -3.16
N ILE A 304 -20.18 -4.50 -2.68
CA ILE A 304 -18.75 -4.20 -2.66
C ILE A 304 -18.21 -4.02 -4.10
N ARG A 305 -18.56 -4.91 -5.02
CA ARG A 305 -18.25 -4.79 -6.45
C ARG A 305 -18.71 -3.44 -7.01
N ASN A 306 -19.91 -2.99 -6.66
CA ASN A 306 -20.44 -1.71 -7.13
C ASN A 306 -19.63 -0.52 -6.58
N TYR A 307 -19.16 -0.58 -5.34
CA TYR A 307 -18.26 0.45 -4.80
C TYR A 307 -16.89 0.44 -5.46
N VAL A 308 -16.27 -0.75 -5.65
CA VAL A 308 -14.99 -0.88 -6.34
C VAL A 308 -15.07 -0.33 -7.77
N ARG A 309 -16.16 -0.62 -8.49
CA ARG A 309 -16.38 -0.08 -9.84
C ARG A 309 -16.40 1.45 -9.84
N GLN A 310 -16.99 2.09 -8.83
CA GLN A 310 -17.00 3.55 -8.73
C GLN A 310 -15.63 4.13 -8.36
N ILE A 311 -14.88 3.47 -7.49
CA ILE A 311 -13.48 3.83 -7.19
C ILE A 311 -12.67 3.79 -8.49
N LEU A 312 -12.77 2.69 -9.25
CA LEU A 312 -12.09 2.54 -10.54
C LEU A 312 -12.50 3.62 -11.55
N GLN A 313 -13.75 4.07 -11.58
CA GLN A 313 -14.19 5.19 -12.44
C GLN A 313 -13.49 6.51 -12.06
N GLY A 314 -13.34 6.80 -10.77
CA GLY A 314 -12.57 7.95 -10.28
C GLY A 314 -11.10 7.87 -10.66
N ILE A 315 -10.47 6.71 -10.42
CA ILE A 315 -9.07 6.46 -10.76
C ILE A 315 -8.85 6.49 -12.28
N GLN A 316 -9.78 6.00 -13.09
CA GLN A 316 -9.70 6.04 -14.55
C GLN A 316 -9.61 7.48 -15.03
N HIS A 317 -10.42 8.37 -14.45
CA HIS A 317 -10.37 9.79 -14.77
C HIS A 317 -9.00 10.40 -14.44
N MET A 318 -8.47 10.16 -13.24
CA MET A 318 -7.15 10.64 -12.82
C MET A 318 -6.03 10.10 -13.73
N HIS A 319 -6.02 8.78 -13.98
CA HIS A 319 -5.02 8.11 -14.80
C HIS A 319 -5.07 8.56 -16.26
N SER A 320 -6.26 8.86 -16.81
CA SER A 320 -6.39 9.43 -18.15
C SER A 320 -5.72 10.80 -18.33
N LYS A 321 -5.41 11.49 -17.22
CA LYS A 321 -4.67 12.76 -17.17
C LYS A 321 -3.20 12.58 -16.79
N GLY A 322 -2.75 11.34 -16.59
CA GLY A 322 -1.43 11.02 -16.06
C GLY A 322 -1.24 11.41 -14.60
N ILE A 323 -2.33 11.51 -13.82
CA ILE A 323 -2.29 11.88 -12.40
C ILE A 323 -2.44 10.62 -11.56
N ALA A 324 -1.50 10.39 -10.63
CA ALA A 324 -1.64 9.41 -9.56
C ALA A 324 -2.21 10.05 -8.30
N HIS A 325 -3.05 9.31 -7.57
CA HIS A 325 -3.61 9.74 -6.29
C HIS A 325 -2.57 9.65 -5.17
N LEU A 326 -1.80 8.55 -5.11
CA LEU A 326 -0.69 8.28 -4.18
C LEU A 326 -1.07 8.11 -2.69
N ASP A 327 -2.32 8.37 -2.34
CA ASP A 327 -2.81 8.25 -0.96
C ASP A 327 -4.23 7.67 -0.88
N LEU A 328 -4.52 6.71 -1.76
CA LEU A 328 -5.84 6.10 -1.80
C LEU A 328 -5.98 5.14 -0.62
N LYS A 329 -6.98 5.39 0.23
CA LYS A 329 -7.26 4.61 1.45
C LYS A 329 -8.74 4.75 1.85
N PRO A 330 -9.28 3.86 2.70
CA PRO A 330 -10.70 3.87 3.03
C PRO A 330 -11.23 5.23 3.53
N GLU A 331 -10.43 5.96 4.31
CA GLU A 331 -10.81 7.27 4.88
C GLU A 331 -10.96 8.38 3.83
N THR A 332 -10.40 8.17 2.62
CA THR A 332 -10.50 9.11 1.49
C THR A 332 -11.72 8.86 0.61
N ILE A 333 -12.54 7.84 0.91
CA ILE A 333 -13.70 7.44 0.12
C ILE A 333 -14.97 7.61 0.96
N VAL A 334 -15.83 8.53 0.55
CA VAL A 334 -17.01 8.95 1.31
C VAL A 334 -18.27 8.83 0.45
N LEU A 335 -19.40 8.49 1.07
CA LEU A 335 -20.69 8.47 0.38
C LEU A 335 -21.21 9.90 0.17
N GLN A 336 -21.86 10.16 -0.96
CA GLN A 336 -22.39 11.49 -1.28
C GLN A 336 -23.37 12.00 -0.20
N SER A 337 -24.16 11.08 0.37
CA SER A 337 -25.06 11.32 1.51
C SER A 337 -25.32 10.02 2.28
N GLU A 338 -25.93 10.12 3.47
CA GLU A 338 -26.18 9.00 4.39
C GLU A 338 -26.87 7.78 3.74
N ASN A 339 -27.80 8.03 2.81
CA ASN A 339 -28.57 6.99 2.11
C ASN A 339 -28.14 6.77 0.66
N SER A 340 -27.05 7.40 0.22
CA SER A 340 -26.54 7.25 -1.15
C SER A 340 -25.66 6.02 -1.27
N ASN A 341 -25.72 5.37 -2.43
CA ASN A 341 -24.74 4.35 -2.85
C ASN A 341 -23.66 4.93 -3.77
N GLN A 342 -23.62 6.26 -3.94
CA GLN A 342 -22.61 6.95 -4.74
C GLN A 342 -21.45 7.39 -3.86
N ILE A 343 -20.22 7.07 -4.28
CA ILE A 343 -18.99 7.47 -3.58
C ILE A 343 -18.38 8.72 -4.21
N LYS A 344 -17.58 9.42 -3.42
CA LYS A 344 -16.61 10.44 -3.83
C LYS A 344 -15.27 10.21 -3.14
N ILE A 345 -14.20 10.41 -3.90
CA ILE A 345 -12.82 10.49 -3.39
C ILE A 345 -12.56 11.95 -3.01
N ILE A 346 -12.09 12.19 -1.78
CA ILE A 346 -12.14 13.53 -1.15
C ILE A 346 -10.80 14.18 -0.78
N ASP A 347 -9.65 13.54 -1.00
CA ASP A 347 -8.34 14.10 -0.59
C ASP A 347 -7.30 13.97 -1.71
N PHE A 348 -6.90 15.10 -2.30
CA PHE A 348 -5.97 15.15 -3.44
C PHE A 348 -4.63 15.81 -3.10
N GLY A 349 -4.33 16.12 -1.83
CA GLY A 349 -3.15 16.92 -1.50
C GLY A 349 -1.80 16.21 -1.69
N LEU A 350 -1.79 14.89 -1.91
CA LEU A 350 -0.59 14.15 -2.36
C LEU A 350 -0.59 13.84 -3.86
N ALA A 351 -1.75 13.95 -4.51
CA ALA A 351 -1.91 13.63 -5.91
C ALA A 351 -1.02 14.52 -6.79
N ARG A 352 -0.52 13.94 -7.87
CA ARG A 352 0.37 14.65 -8.80
C ARG A 352 0.39 13.99 -10.16
N LYS A 353 0.69 14.79 -11.17
CA LYS A 353 1.02 14.28 -12.49
C LYS A 353 2.35 13.52 -12.43
N ILE A 354 2.37 12.32 -13.00
CA ILE A 354 3.58 11.53 -13.18
C ILE A 354 4.47 12.27 -14.18
N ASP A 355 5.70 12.57 -13.76
CA ASP A 355 6.67 13.31 -14.57
C ASP A 355 8.05 12.69 -14.33
N PRO A 356 8.53 11.82 -15.24
CA PRO A 356 9.81 11.12 -15.09
C PRO A 356 11.02 12.05 -14.95
N THR A 357 10.88 13.32 -15.35
CA THR A 357 11.96 14.32 -15.24
C THR A 357 12.09 14.92 -13.83
N LYS A 358 11.13 14.66 -12.93
CA LYS A 358 11.06 15.25 -11.61
C LYS A 358 11.25 14.20 -10.52
N ASN A 359 12.17 14.53 -9.60
CA ASN A 359 12.21 13.87 -8.31
C ASN A 359 11.26 14.59 -7.37
N CYS A 360 10.61 13.83 -6.49
CA CYS A 360 9.70 14.43 -5.53
C CYS A 360 9.75 13.73 -4.18
N LYS A 361 9.42 14.48 -3.13
CA LYS A 361 9.22 13.93 -1.80
C LYS A 361 7.79 13.40 -1.71
N LEU A 362 7.66 12.13 -1.38
CA LEU A 362 6.40 11.49 -1.04
C LEU A 362 6.33 11.35 0.48
N LEU A 363 5.16 11.66 1.01
CA LEU A 363 4.82 11.51 2.41
C LEU A 363 3.76 10.43 2.51
N PHE A 364 3.95 9.43 3.34
CA PHE A 364 2.97 8.38 3.56
C PHE A 364 2.85 8.04 5.05
N GLY A 365 1.62 7.89 5.53
CA GLY A 365 1.34 7.65 6.94
C GLY A 365 1.14 6.16 7.24
N THR A 366 0.00 5.64 6.82
CA THR A 366 -0.40 4.25 7.06
C THR A 366 0.23 3.32 6.03
N ALA A 367 1.30 2.63 6.42
CA ALA A 367 2.06 1.71 5.60
C ALA A 367 1.21 0.62 4.90
N GLU A 368 0.09 0.22 5.52
CA GLU A 368 -0.76 -0.89 5.06
C GLU A 368 -1.34 -0.71 3.64
N TYR A 369 -1.59 0.53 3.21
CA TYR A 369 -2.13 0.84 1.88
C TYR A 369 -1.04 1.22 0.88
N CYS A 370 0.21 1.37 1.34
CA CYS A 370 1.33 1.75 0.49
C CYS A 370 1.73 0.59 -0.42
N ALA A 371 2.09 0.92 -1.66
CA ALA A 371 2.60 -0.07 -2.59
C ALA A 371 4.06 -0.46 -2.25
N PRO A 372 4.52 -1.68 -2.57
CA PRO A 372 5.87 -2.15 -2.26
C PRO A 372 6.96 -1.22 -2.83
N GLU A 373 6.75 -0.66 -4.01
CA GLU A 373 7.68 0.28 -4.65
C GLU A 373 7.89 1.57 -3.85
N ILE A 374 6.90 2.02 -3.07
CA ILE A 374 7.05 3.17 -2.17
C ILE A 374 8.01 2.79 -1.03
N ILE A 375 7.79 1.64 -0.40
CA ILE A 375 8.58 1.17 0.74
C ILE A 375 10.02 0.87 0.31
N ASN A 376 10.18 0.22 -0.84
CA ASN A 376 11.47 -0.15 -1.42
C ASN A 376 12.20 1.03 -2.10
N SER A 377 11.58 2.22 -2.15
CA SER A 377 12.15 3.39 -2.83
C SER A 377 12.46 3.14 -4.32
N GLU A 378 11.62 2.35 -4.98
CA GLU A 378 11.66 2.12 -6.41
C GLU A 378 10.95 3.27 -7.14
N PRO A 379 11.20 3.47 -8.45
CA PRO A 379 10.46 4.46 -9.22
C PRO A 379 8.95 4.19 -9.17
N LEU A 380 8.12 5.21 -9.26
CA LEU A 380 6.66 5.10 -9.17
C LEU A 380 5.99 5.22 -10.55
N SER A 381 4.81 4.64 -10.65
CA SER A 381 3.91 4.74 -11.81
C SER A 381 2.45 4.81 -11.35
N LEU A 382 1.51 5.01 -12.27
CA LEU A 382 0.07 5.01 -11.98
C LEU A 382 -0.41 3.71 -11.30
N SER A 383 0.33 2.61 -11.45
CA SER A 383 0.08 1.31 -10.81
C SER A 383 0.13 1.32 -9.27
N VAL A 384 0.67 2.37 -8.65
CA VAL A 384 0.64 2.55 -7.19
C VAL A 384 -0.81 2.64 -6.71
N ASP A 385 -1.66 3.36 -7.42
CA ASP A 385 -3.08 3.47 -7.05
C ASP A 385 -3.81 2.14 -7.24
N MET A 386 -3.39 1.33 -8.22
CA MET A 386 -4.00 0.02 -8.47
C MET A 386 -3.70 -0.97 -7.34
N TRP A 387 -2.53 -0.89 -6.72
CA TRP A 387 -2.23 -1.63 -5.49
C TRP A 387 -3.19 -1.23 -4.36
N ALA A 388 -3.35 0.08 -4.12
CA ALA A 388 -4.23 0.59 -3.09
C ALA A 388 -5.69 0.16 -3.32
N VAL A 389 -6.19 0.14 -4.57
CA VAL A 389 -7.51 -0.43 -4.91
C VAL A 389 -7.60 -1.90 -4.51
N GLY A 390 -6.54 -2.68 -4.73
CA GLY A 390 -6.48 -4.08 -4.30
C GLY A 390 -6.61 -4.22 -2.78
N VAL A 391 -5.85 -3.44 -2.01
CA VAL A 391 -5.89 -3.44 -0.54
C VAL A 391 -7.27 -3.02 -0.03
N ILE A 392 -7.84 -1.94 -0.56
CA ILE A 392 -9.18 -1.47 -0.19
C ILE A 392 -10.24 -2.53 -0.50
N THR A 393 -10.14 -3.20 -1.65
CA THR A 393 -11.04 -4.30 -2.01
C THR A 393 -10.91 -5.48 -1.06
N TYR A 394 -9.68 -5.84 -0.70
CA TYR A 394 -9.39 -6.89 0.28
C TYR A 394 -10.05 -6.58 1.63
N VAL A 395 -9.84 -5.37 2.15
CA VAL A 395 -10.40 -4.91 3.43
C VAL A 395 -11.93 -4.87 3.38
N MET A 396 -12.53 -4.39 2.28
CA MET A 396 -14.00 -4.34 2.16
C MET A 396 -14.67 -5.73 2.13
N LEU A 397 -14.01 -6.74 1.55
CA LEU A 397 -14.56 -8.09 1.45
C LEU A 397 -14.35 -8.93 2.72
N SER A 398 -13.29 -8.64 3.48
CA SER A 398 -12.85 -9.49 4.60
C SER A 398 -12.91 -8.83 5.97
N GLY A 399 -12.83 -7.50 6.03
CA GLY A 399 -12.72 -6.74 7.27
C GLY A 399 -11.34 -6.78 7.93
N ILE A 400 -10.36 -7.42 7.28
CA ILE A 400 -8.98 -7.56 7.78
C ILE A 400 -8.01 -6.82 6.88
N SER A 401 -6.94 -6.29 7.46
CA SER A 401 -5.82 -5.76 6.69
C SER A 401 -4.98 -6.92 6.14
N PRO A 402 -4.56 -6.90 4.86
CA PRO A 402 -3.78 -7.98 4.26
C PRO A 402 -2.32 -8.04 4.76
N PHE A 403 -1.82 -6.95 5.36
CA PHE A 403 -0.41 -6.81 5.75
C PHE A 403 -0.18 -6.56 7.24
N ALA A 404 -1.23 -6.19 7.98
CA ALA A 404 -1.09 -5.83 9.39
C ALA A 404 -0.47 -6.97 10.20
N SER A 405 0.57 -6.62 10.97
CA SER A 405 1.20 -7.50 11.95
C SER A 405 1.15 -6.86 13.34
N ALA A 406 1.88 -7.44 14.30
CA ALA A 406 1.93 -6.98 15.69
C ALA A 406 2.58 -5.59 15.85
N ASN A 407 3.38 -5.13 14.88
CA ASN A 407 4.03 -3.82 14.89
C ASN A 407 4.22 -3.27 13.47
N ASP A 408 4.41 -1.95 13.37
CA ASP A 408 4.54 -1.25 12.09
C ASP A 408 5.75 -1.71 11.26
N ALA A 409 6.84 -2.12 11.90
CA ALA A 409 8.05 -2.58 11.20
C ALA A 409 7.80 -3.91 10.47
N GLU A 410 7.10 -4.85 11.10
CA GLU A 410 6.66 -6.10 10.46
C GLU A 410 5.61 -5.84 9.37
N THR A 411 4.64 -4.96 9.62
CA THR A 411 3.67 -4.55 8.61
C THR A 411 4.37 -3.97 7.36
N LEU A 412 5.35 -3.09 7.56
CA LEU A 412 6.20 -2.55 6.48
C LEU A 412 7.00 -3.64 5.78
N ALA A 413 7.53 -4.62 6.51
CA ALA A 413 8.25 -5.75 5.93
C ALA A 413 7.34 -6.63 5.05
N ASN A 414 6.11 -6.89 5.48
CA ASN A 414 5.10 -7.64 4.71
C ASN A 414 4.75 -6.91 3.41
N VAL A 415 4.52 -5.59 3.49
CA VAL A 415 4.26 -4.75 2.31
C VAL A 415 5.47 -4.75 1.36
N ALA A 416 6.68 -4.55 1.87
CA ALA A 416 7.91 -4.56 1.06
C ALA A 416 8.15 -5.91 0.36
N ALA A 417 7.80 -7.01 1.04
CA ALA A 417 7.87 -8.36 0.51
C ALA A 417 6.76 -8.64 -0.52
N GLY A 418 5.61 -7.99 -0.39
CA GLY A 418 4.37 -8.34 -1.08
C GLY A 418 3.77 -9.64 -0.53
N ASP A 419 3.92 -9.89 0.78
CA ASP A 419 3.49 -11.11 1.46
C ASP A 419 2.08 -10.96 2.02
N TRP A 420 1.11 -11.65 1.43
CA TRP A 420 -0.30 -11.65 1.79
C TRP A 420 -0.97 -12.92 1.23
N ASN A 421 -2.13 -13.32 1.78
CA ASN A 421 -2.86 -14.53 1.36
C ASN A 421 -4.38 -14.43 1.61
N PHE A 422 -5.11 -15.50 1.29
CA PHE A 422 -6.56 -15.63 1.54
C PHE A 422 -6.88 -16.76 2.54
N ASP A 423 -5.95 -17.10 3.44
CA ASP A 423 -6.07 -18.29 4.31
C ASP A 423 -7.06 -18.07 5.46
N ASP A 424 -7.41 -16.82 5.79
CA ASP A 424 -8.39 -16.51 6.82
C ASP A 424 -9.79 -17.03 6.46
N ALA A 425 -10.52 -17.49 7.48
CA ALA A 425 -11.87 -18.02 7.33
C ALA A 425 -12.86 -17.02 6.71
N SER A 426 -12.60 -15.72 6.79
CA SER A 426 -13.39 -14.67 6.12
C SER A 426 -13.50 -14.87 4.61
N TRP A 427 -12.53 -15.55 3.98
CA TRP A 427 -12.46 -15.75 2.53
C TRP A 427 -13.19 -17.00 2.02
N ASN A 428 -13.76 -17.82 2.91
CA ASN A 428 -14.43 -19.06 2.52
C ASN A 428 -15.67 -18.84 1.63
N ASN A 429 -16.37 -17.73 1.81
CA ASN A 429 -17.62 -17.40 1.10
C ASN A 429 -17.46 -16.32 0.03
N VAL A 430 -16.22 -15.85 -0.21
CA VAL A 430 -15.91 -14.86 -1.24
C VAL A 430 -15.61 -15.56 -2.56
N SER A 431 -16.16 -15.06 -3.66
CA SER A 431 -16.01 -15.69 -4.98
C SER A 431 -14.56 -15.78 -5.45
N ASP A 432 -14.24 -16.83 -6.21
CA ASP A 432 -12.92 -16.99 -6.82
C ASP A 432 -12.58 -15.87 -7.80
N MET A 433 -13.60 -15.26 -8.42
CA MET A 433 -13.42 -14.10 -9.31
C MET A 433 -13.00 -12.84 -8.55
N ALA A 434 -13.53 -12.62 -7.33
CA ALA A 434 -13.09 -11.53 -6.47
C ALA A 434 -11.64 -11.74 -6.02
N LYS A 435 -11.29 -12.98 -5.63
CA LYS A 435 -9.93 -13.38 -5.27
C LYS A 435 -8.96 -13.18 -6.44
N ASP A 436 -9.36 -13.60 -7.64
CA ASP A 436 -8.58 -13.39 -8.88
C ASP A 436 -8.36 -11.90 -9.14
N PHE A 437 -9.41 -11.08 -9.03
CA PHE A 437 -9.32 -9.62 -9.19
C PHE A 437 -8.28 -8.99 -8.24
N ILE A 438 -8.37 -9.29 -6.93
CA ILE A 438 -7.42 -8.79 -5.93
C ILE A 438 -6.00 -9.29 -6.24
N SER A 439 -5.84 -10.57 -6.57
CA SER A 439 -4.53 -11.19 -6.84
C SER A 439 -3.79 -10.58 -8.03
N ARG A 440 -4.53 -10.02 -8.99
CA ARG A 440 -3.95 -9.33 -10.15
C ARG A 440 -3.71 -7.84 -9.90
N LEU A 441 -4.17 -7.28 -8.79
CA LEU A 441 -3.86 -5.91 -8.36
C LEU A 441 -2.71 -5.88 -7.36
N MET A 442 -2.67 -6.83 -6.42
CA MET A 442 -1.69 -6.87 -5.33
C MET A 442 -0.44 -7.70 -5.68
N LEU A 443 0.11 -7.48 -6.89
CA LEU A 443 1.37 -8.09 -7.32
C LEU A 443 2.57 -7.20 -6.95
N LYS A 444 3.65 -7.81 -6.46
CA LYS A 444 4.90 -7.10 -6.18
C LYS A 444 5.48 -6.44 -7.43
N ASP A 445 5.52 -7.17 -8.55
CA ASP A 445 5.92 -6.59 -9.84
C ASP A 445 4.80 -5.69 -10.38
N LYS A 446 4.95 -4.39 -10.17
CA LYS A 446 3.99 -3.36 -10.55
C LYS A 446 3.60 -3.36 -12.03
N ARG A 447 4.46 -3.84 -12.93
CA ARG A 447 4.19 -3.94 -14.39
C ARG A 447 3.21 -5.04 -14.75
N LYS A 448 2.98 -5.98 -13.83
CA LYS A 448 2.05 -7.11 -14.00
C LYS A 448 0.67 -6.82 -13.42
N ARG A 449 0.52 -5.70 -12.70
CA ARG A 449 -0.77 -5.30 -12.12
C ARG A 449 -1.74 -4.93 -13.23
N LEU A 450 -3.02 -5.22 -13.03
CA LEU A 450 -4.06 -4.67 -13.90
C LEU A 450 -3.99 -3.15 -13.89
N THR A 451 -4.04 -2.56 -15.08
CA THR A 451 -4.37 -1.15 -15.27
C THR A 451 -5.84 -0.91 -14.93
N VAL A 452 -6.22 0.34 -14.66
CA VAL A 452 -7.61 0.70 -14.39
C VAL A 452 -8.59 0.27 -15.50
N THR A 453 -8.15 0.35 -16.77
CA THR A 453 -8.95 -0.10 -17.93
C THR A 453 -9.13 -1.61 -17.92
N GLU A 454 -8.09 -2.38 -17.62
CA GLU A 454 -8.19 -3.84 -17.51
C GLU A 454 -9.02 -4.25 -16.30
N SER A 455 -8.89 -3.54 -15.17
CA SER A 455 -9.71 -3.76 -13.98
C SER A 455 -11.19 -3.53 -14.25
N LEU A 456 -11.56 -2.46 -14.96
CA LEU A 456 -12.96 -2.19 -15.34
C LEU A 456 -13.53 -3.26 -16.28
N ASN A 457 -12.67 -3.94 -17.07
CA ASN A 457 -13.06 -5.05 -17.94
C ASN A 457 -12.89 -6.43 -17.28
N HIS A 458 -12.45 -6.48 -16.03
CA HIS A 458 -12.25 -7.74 -15.33
C HIS A 458 -13.60 -8.46 -15.16
N PRO A 459 -13.66 -9.80 -15.33
CA PRO A 459 -14.91 -10.54 -15.21
C PRO A 459 -15.66 -10.26 -13.90
N TRP A 460 -14.95 -10.14 -12.78
CA TRP A 460 -15.56 -9.81 -11.49
C TRP A 460 -16.27 -8.44 -11.46
N ILE A 461 -15.79 -7.45 -12.22
CA ILE A 461 -16.39 -6.11 -12.31
C ILE A 461 -17.50 -6.09 -13.36
N MET A 462 -17.34 -6.84 -14.45
CA MET A 462 -18.26 -6.86 -15.60
C MET A 462 -19.50 -7.73 -15.40
N GLU A 463 -19.39 -8.88 -14.74
CA GLU A 463 -20.51 -9.82 -14.61
C GLU A 463 -21.59 -9.31 -13.65
N LEU A 464 -22.82 -9.26 -14.16
CA LEU A 464 -24.04 -9.13 -13.36
C LEU A 464 -24.33 -10.51 -12.75
N GLY A 465 -23.82 -10.73 -11.54
CA GLY A 465 -23.73 -12.05 -10.91
C GLY A 465 -24.99 -12.93 -11.03
N GLN A 466 -24.77 -14.15 -11.52
CA GLN A 466 -25.60 -15.31 -11.19
C GLN A 466 -25.20 -15.79 -9.78
N ASP A 467 -26.20 -16.06 -8.93
CA ASP A 467 -26.09 -16.62 -7.58
C ASP A 467 -25.09 -15.95 -6.61
N ILE A 468 -25.44 -14.75 -6.15
CA ILE A 468 -24.68 -14.05 -5.10
C ILE A 468 -25.11 -14.59 -3.73
N GLN A 469 -24.23 -15.37 -3.08
CA GLN A 469 -24.40 -15.70 -1.68
C GLN A 469 -24.33 -14.43 -0.85
N ASN A 470 -25.23 -14.28 0.14
CA ASN A 470 -25.08 -13.25 1.16
C ASN A 470 -23.74 -13.49 1.88
N ILE A 471 -22.72 -12.69 1.56
CA ILE A 471 -21.53 -12.63 2.39
C ILE A 471 -22.02 -12.10 3.73
N THR A 472 -22.15 -12.99 4.70
CA THR A 472 -22.53 -12.59 6.03
C THR A 472 -21.27 -11.98 6.66
N LEU A 473 -21.04 -10.68 6.45
CA LEU A 473 -19.92 -9.89 7.00
C LEU A 473 -20.00 -9.77 8.55
N ARG A 474 -20.67 -10.72 9.24
CA ARG A 474 -20.79 -10.75 10.71
C ARG A 474 -19.46 -10.95 11.42
N GLN A 475 -18.40 -11.38 10.72
CA GLN A 475 -17.07 -11.59 11.32
C GLN A 475 -16.20 -10.33 11.35
N ILE A 476 -16.60 -9.26 10.63
CA ILE A 476 -15.77 -8.07 10.42
C ILE A 476 -15.61 -7.19 11.68
N LYS A 477 -16.55 -7.24 12.62
CA LYS A 477 -16.54 -6.37 13.81
C LYS A 477 -15.33 -6.52 14.74
N ASN A 478 -14.51 -7.56 14.56
CA ASN A 478 -13.50 -7.93 15.54
C ASN A 478 -12.05 -7.54 15.21
N PHE A 479 -11.73 -7.05 14.01
CA PHE A 479 -10.32 -7.00 13.57
C PHE A 479 -9.72 -5.64 13.23
N LEU A 480 -10.50 -4.60 12.99
CA LEU A 480 -9.94 -3.25 13.01
C LEU A 480 -10.06 -2.75 14.44
N PRO A 481 -8.95 -2.56 15.18
CA PRO A 481 -9.02 -1.92 16.48
C PRO A 481 -9.72 -0.59 16.24
N THR A 482 -10.86 -0.43 16.92
CA THR A 482 -11.57 0.83 17.02
C THR A 482 -10.66 1.77 17.80
N ILE A 483 -9.56 2.21 17.19
CA ILE A 483 -8.86 3.40 17.64
C ILE A 483 -9.86 4.49 17.35
N LYS A 484 -10.68 4.81 18.36
CA LYS A 484 -11.49 6.02 18.36
C LYS A 484 -10.51 7.17 18.26
N TYR A 485 -10.30 7.69 17.06
CA TYR A 485 -9.48 8.86 16.88
C TYR A 485 -10.29 10.09 17.33
N SER A 486 -9.61 11.12 17.82
CA SER A 486 -10.28 12.41 18.07
C SER A 486 -10.94 12.88 16.78
N GLY A 487 -12.24 13.20 16.84
CA GLY A 487 -13.00 13.67 15.69
C GLY A 487 -13.89 12.62 15.00
N ASP A 488 -14.00 11.40 15.51
CA ASP A 488 -14.95 10.41 14.94
C ASP A 488 -16.42 10.88 14.99
N ASP A 489 -16.76 11.83 15.87
CA ASP A 489 -18.09 12.47 15.92
C ASP A 489 -18.30 13.51 14.81
N LEU A 490 -17.23 13.88 14.07
CA LEU A 490 -17.29 14.83 12.95
C LEU A 490 -17.68 14.12 11.66
N LEU A 491 -18.31 14.87 10.75
CA LEU A 491 -18.53 14.42 9.38
C LEU A 491 -17.19 14.09 8.71
N PRO A 492 -17.14 13.16 7.73
CA PRO A 492 -15.89 12.75 7.09
C PRO A 492 -15.07 13.89 6.51
N LEU A 493 -15.72 14.89 5.89
CA LEU A 493 -15.01 16.09 5.42
C LEU A 493 -14.36 16.85 6.60
N GLY A 494 -15.05 16.98 7.73
CA GLY A 494 -14.51 17.55 8.96
C GLY A 494 -13.28 16.80 9.48
N ARG A 495 -13.23 15.47 9.32
CA ARG A 495 -12.09 14.63 9.74
C ARG A 495 -10.83 14.87 8.91
N LEU A 496 -10.92 15.46 7.70
CA LEU A 496 -9.75 15.80 6.88
C LEU A 496 -8.76 16.72 7.59
N VAL A 497 -9.21 17.53 8.55
CA VAL A 497 -8.32 18.40 9.34
C VAL A 497 -7.33 17.61 10.23
N HIS A 498 -7.64 16.36 10.55
CA HIS A 498 -6.82 15.47 11.37
C HIS A 498 -6.24 14.27 10.59
N ARG A 499 -6.82 13.92 9.43
CA ARG A 499 -6.44 12.72 8.66
C ARG A 499 -5.94 13.03 7.25
N GLY A 500 -6.15 14.26 6.78
CA GLY A 500 -5.86 14.67 5.42
C GLY A 500 -4.37 14.73 5.11
N SER A 501 -4.06 14.74 3.82
CA SER A 501 -2.72 14.94 3.27
C SER A 501 -2.02 16.20 3.82
N LEU A 502 -2.74 17.32 3.93
CA LEU A 502 -2.20 18.57 4.48
C LEU A 502 -1.74 18.39 5.93
N PHE A 503 -2.56 17.76 6.79
CA PHE A 503 -2.17 17.47 8.17
C PHE A 503 -0.90 16.63 8.22
N ARG A 504 -0.81 15.57 7.39
CA ARG A 504 0.38 14.70 7.31
C ARG A 504 1.63 15.42 6.84
N GLN A 505 1.51 16.33 5.87
CA GLN A 505 2.63 17.15 5.39
C GLN A 505 3.26 17.98 6.50
N ILE A 506 2.48 18.32 7.53
CA ILE A 506 2.92 19.27 8.54
C ILE A 506 3.21 18.58 9.87
N SER A 507 2.42 17.57 10.26
CA SER A 507 2.66 16.83 11.51
C SER A 507 3.90 15.95 11.44
N MET A 508 4.27 15.46 10.25
CA MET A 508 5.28 14.42 10.07
C MET A 508 5.08 13.17 10.96
N ASP A 509 3.97 13.08 11.71
CA ASP A 509 3.81 12.10 12.77
C ASP A 509 3.17 10.84 12.22
N GLY A 510 3.87 9.72 12.43
CA GLY A 510 3.62 8.49 11.68
C GLY A 510 3.82 8.63 10.17
N VAL A 511 4.45 9.72 9.69
CA VAL A 511 4.63 9.99 8.25
C VAL A 511 6.07 9.72 7.86
N PHE A 512 6.24 8.75 6.98
CA PHE A 512 7.52 8.46 6.34
C PHE A 512 7.70 9.39 5.14
N GLU A 513 8.89 9.99 5.04
CA GLU A 513 9.30 10.77 3.88
C GLU A 513 10.24 9.93 3.01
N ARG A 514 9.95 9.84 1.71
CA ARG A 514 10.83 9.20 0.72
C ARG A 514 11.01 10.11 -0.49
N ASN A 515 12.25 10.21 -0.94
CA ASN A 515 12.52 10.73 -2.28
C ASN A 515 12.16 9.64 -3.28
N VAL A 516 11.22 9.96 -4.17
CA VAL A 516 10.75 9.04 -5.19
C VAL A 516 11.03 9.63 -6.57
N THR A 517 11.37 8.72 -7.48
CA THR A 517 11.46 8.96 -8.93
C THR A 517 10.22 8.38 -9.59
N PHE A 518 10.00 8.66 -10.86
CA PHE A 518 8.93 8.03 -11.64
C PHE A 518 9.53 7.17 -12.76
N ASP A 519 8.83 6.11 -13.15
CA ASP A 519 9.24 5.28 -14.28
C ASP A 519 9.38 6.14 -15.53
N GLU A 520 10.50 6.00 -16.23
CA GLU A 520 10.65 6.59 -17.56
C GLU A 520 9.67 5.91 -18.53
N GLU A 521 8.99 6.73 -19.34
CA GLU A 521 8.24 6.24 -20.48
C GLU A 521 9.22 5.92 -21.62
N TYR A 522 9.01 4.79 -22.30
CA TYR A 522 9.83 4.35 -23.43
C TYR A 522 8.99 3.60 -24.48
N PRO A 523 9.37 3.69 -25.77
CA PRO A 523 8.67 2.99 -26.84
C PRO A 523 8.75 1.47 -26.65
N PRO A 524 7.83 0.72 -27.27
CA PRO A 524 7.80 -0.73 -27.08
C PRO A 524 9.09 -1.36 -27.62
N LYS A 525 9.55 -2.43 -26.98
CA LYS A 525 10.77 -3.17 -27.35
C LYS A 525 10.51 -4.68 -27.27
N VAL A 526 11.04 -5.42 -28.23
CA VAL A 526 11.02 -6.89 -28.19
C VAL A 526 12.08 -7.37 -27.22
N LEU A 527 11.67 -8.06 -26.16
CA LEU A 527 12.58 -8.76 -25.24
C LEU A 527 12.87 -10.19 -25.71
N LYS A 528 11.84 -10.88 -26.20
CA LYS A 528 11.96 -12.20 -26.83
C LYS A 528 11.16 -12.20 -28.13
N PRO A 529 11.78 -12.39 -29.31
CA PRO A 529 11.06 -12.38 -30.58
C PRO A 529 10.20 -13.63 -30.76
N LEU A 530 9.26 -13.55 -31.70
CA LEU A 530 8.56 -14.72 -32.23
C LEU A 530 9.57 -15.65 -32.90
N GLU A 531 9.34 -16.95 -32.76
CA GLU A 531 10.18 -17.99 -33.37
C GLU A 531 9.41 -18.69 -34.50
N ASN A 532 10.10 -18.98 -35.61
CA ASN A 532 9.53 -19.77 -36.70
C ASN A 532 9.11 -21.14 -36.17
N MET A 533 7.94 -21.63 -36.62
CA MET A 533 7.37 -22.88 -36.16
C MET A 533 7.01 -23.78 -37.33
N THR A 534 7.24 -25.08 -37.16
CA THR A 534 6.69 -26.10 -38.07
C THR A 534 5.64 -26.91 -37.33
N ALA A 535 4.45 -27.02 -37.91
CA ALA A 535 3.33 -27.76 -37.35
C ALA A 535 2.84 -28.79 -38.37
N ASN A 536 2.39 -29.94 -37.88
CA ASN A 536 1.72 -30.92 -38.73
C ASN A 536 0.23 -30.59 -38.81
N ILE A 537 -0.38 -30.90 -39.95
CA ILE A 537 -1.84 -30.83 -40.12
C ILE A 537 -2.52 -31.73 -39.09
N GLY A 538 -3.61 -31.23 -38.50
CA GLY A 538 -4.39 -31.93 -37.48
C GLY A 538 -3.94 -31.69 -36.04
N ILE A 539 -2.86 -30.93 -35.80
CA ILE A 539 -2.52 -30.49 -34.44
C ILE A 539 -3.65 -29.61 -33.89
N SER A 540 -4.11 -29.91 -32.67
CA SER A 540 -5.27 -29.26 -32.07
C SER A 540 -5.04 -27.80 -31.69
N VAL A 541 -3.82 -27.45 -31.27
CA VAL A 541 -3.45 -26.07 -30.95
C VAL A 541 -1.95 -25.87 -31.11
N ILE A 542 -1.54 -24.72 -31.64
CA ILE A 542 -0.16 -24.22 -31.56
C ILE A 542 -0.16 -22.81 -30.97
N GLN A 543 0.96 -22.42 -30.37
CA GLN A 543 1.13 -21.12 -29.73
C GLN A 543 2.33 -20.38 -30.33
N LEU A 544 2.10 -19.18 -30.84
CA LEU A 544 3.14 -18.22 -31.19
C LEU A 544 3.29 -17.24 -30.03
N ILE A 545 4.47 -17.21 -29.40
CA ILE A 545 4.74 -16.46 -28.17
C ILE A 545 5.92 -15.52 -28.38
N CYS A 546 5.77 -14.26 -27.99
CA CYS A 546 6.89 -13.33 -27.86
C CYS A 546 6.77 -12.51 -26.57
N SER A 547 7.85 -11.90 -26.14
CA SER A 547 7.89 -11.00 -24.99
C SER A 547 8.17 -9.59 -25.45
N ILE A 548 7.26 -8.68 -25.13
CA ILE A 548 7.29 -7.27 -25.51
C ILE A 548 7.13 -6.44 -24.24
N ASP A 549 8.00 -5.45 -24.09
CA ASP A 549 7.99 -4.50 -22.99
C ASP A 549 7.78 -3.09 -23.55
N GLY A 550 7.26 -2.17 -22.76
CA GLY A 550 6.94 -0.80 -23.16
C GLY A 550 6.25 -0.06 -22.03
N SER A 551 6.54 1.24 -21.91
CA SER A 551 5.91 2.11 -20.91
C SER A 551 5.44 3.40 -21.61
N PRO A 552 4.13 3.69 -21.70
CA PRO A 552 3.00 2.87 -21.23
C PRO A 552 2.92 1.50 -21.93
N SER A 553 2.19 0.56 -21.30
CA SER A 553 2.00 -0.80 -21.83
C SER A 553 1.40 -0.75 -23.25
N PRO A 554 2.03 -1.41 -24.24
CA PRO A 554 1.63 -1.26 -25.63
C PRO A 554 0.34 -2.00 -25.98
N LYS A 555 -0.40 -1.46 -26.94
CA LYS A 555 -1.51 -2.16 -27.60
C LYS A 555 -0.95 -3.11 -28.65
N LEU A 556 -1.50 -4.32 -28.73
CA LEU A 556 -1.10 -5.32 -29.72
C LEU A 556 -2.11 -5.46 -30.85
N GLN A 557 -1.59 -5.67 -32.07
CA GLN A 557 -2.35 -6.09 -33.23
C GLN A 557 -1.62 -7.25 -33.92
N TRP A 558 -2.35 -8.33 -34.22
CA TRP A 558 -1.81 -9.51 -34.90
C TRP A 558 -2.18 -9.51 -36.38
N PHE A 559 -1.31 -10.06 -37.21
CA PHE A 559 -1.49 -10.15 -38.66
C PHE A 559 -1.09 -11.55 -39.14
N LYS A 560 -1.80 -12.06 -40.15
CA LYS A 560 -1.41 -13.21 -40.97
C LYS A 560 -1.26 -12.73 -42.42
N ASP A 561 -0.09 -12.93 -43.02
CA ASP A 561 0.20 -12.56 -44.40
C ASP A 561 -0.22 -11.10 -44.71
N SER A 562 0.16 -10.17 -43.82
CA SER A 562 -0.19 -8.74 -43.86
C SER A 562 -1.67 -8.37 -43.65
N HIS A 563 -2.55 -9.34 -43.41
CA HIS A 563 -3.96 -9.10 -43.10
C HIS A 563 -4.18 -9.14 -41.60
N GLU A 564 -4.84 -8.12 -41.05
CA GLU A 564 -5.11 -8.01 -39.61
C GLU A 564 -6.04 -9.14 -39.14
N LEU A 565 -5.66 -9.79 -38.04
CA LEU A 565 -6.48 -10.73 -37.30
C LEU A 565 -7.33 -9.92 -36.30
N ILE A 566 -8.44 -9.39 -36.80
CA ILE A 566 -9.20 -8.30 -36.16
C ILE A 566 -9.78 -8.71 -34.79
N GLN A 567 -10.08 -10.00 -34.54
CA GLN A 567 -10.74 -10.42 -33.29
C GLN A 567 -10.48 -11.89 -32.90
N PRO A 568 -10.56 -12.22 -31.59
CA PRO A 568 -10.61 -13.60 -31.12
C PRO A 568 -11.74 -14.35 -31.83
N SER A 569 -11.44 -15.53 -32.33
CA SER A 569 -12.38 -16.41 -33.02
C SER A 569 -12.26 -17.82 -32.47
N LYS A 570 -13.09 -18.75 -32.96
CA LYS A 570 -12.91 -20.18 -32.64
C LYS A 570 -11.52 -20.69 -33.07
N LYS A 571 -10.96 -20.10 -34.13
CA LYS A 571 -9.65 -20.47 -34.70
C LYS A 571 -8.48 -19.79 -33.98
N TYR A 572 -8.58 -18.47 -33.77
CA TYR A 572 -7.51 -17.64 -33.23
C TYR A 572 -7.86 -17.11 -31.85
N ASN A 573 -6.99 -17.33 -30.86
CA ASN A 573 -7.12 -16.74 -29.54
C ASN A 573 -5.86 -15.95 -29.21
N MET A 574 -5.99 -14.72 -28.75
CA MET A 574 -4.87 -13.79 -28.53
C MET A 574 -4.89 -13.28 -27.08
N SER A 575 -3.73 -13.17 -26.46
CA SER A 575 -3.58 -12.57 -25.14
C SER A 575 -2.29 -11.76 -25.05
N PHE A 576 -2.32 -10.74 -24.18
CA PHE A 576 -1.12 -10.00 -23.79
C PHE A 576 -1.15 -9.84 -22.27
N ILE A 577 -0.35 -10.63 -21.58
CA ILE A 577 -0.34 -10.66 -20.11
C ILE A 577 1.11 -10.56 -19.67
N ASN A 578 1.41 -9.62 -18.77
CA ASN A 578 2.72 -9.47 -18.15
C ASN A 578 3.87 -9.37 -19.17
N GLY A 579 3.66 -8.60 -20.24
CA GLY A 579 4.64 -8.44 -21.32
C GLY A 579 4.80 -9.66 -22.22
N THR A 580 3.98 -10.71 -22.06
CA THR A 580 3.98 -11.89 -22.92
C THR A 580 2.79 -11.83 -23.87
N ALA A 581 3.08 -11.74 -25.16
CA ALA A 581 2.10 -11.76 -26.23
C ALA A 581 1.98 -13.18 -26.79
N GLU A 582 0.76 -13.71 -26.81
CA GLU A 582 0.47 -15.06 -27.28
C GLU A 582 -0.65 -15.04 -28.34
N LEU A 583 -0.43 -15.77 -29.44
CA LEU A 583 -1.44 -16.16 -30.42
C LEU A 583 -1.55 -17.68 -30.44
N SER A 584 -2.68 -18.19 -29.96
CA SER A 584 -3.10 -19.58 -30.05
C SER A 584 -3.90 -19.82 -31.33
N ILE A 585 -3.48 -20.78 -32.16
CA ILE A 585 -4.17 -21.20 -33.40
C ILE A 585 -4.68 -22.62 -33.23
N LYS A 586 -5.98 -22.83 -33.34
CA LYS A 586 -6.64 -24.14 -33.19
C LYS A 586 -6.75 -24.90 -34.51
N ASP A 587 -6.79 -26.23 -34.39
CA ASP A 587 -7.13 -27.17 -35.46
C ASP A 587 -6.35 -26.90 -36.75
N ILE A 588 -5.05 -27.17 -36.75
CA ILE A 588 -4.12 -26.76 -37.81
C ILE A 588 -4.46 -27.39 -39.16
N GLU A 589 -4.59 -26.53 -40.16
CA GLU A 589 -4.88 -26.82 -41.56
C GLU A 589 -3.80 -26.22 -42.46
N GLU A 590 -3.73 -26.65 -43.71
CA GLU A 590 -2.74 -26.17 -44.68
C GLU A 590 -2.82 -24.66 -44.92
N VAL A 591 -4.02 -24.08 -44.82
CA VAL A 591 -4.28 -22.63 -44.96
C VAL A 591 -3.71 -21.78 -43.83
N ASP A 592 -3.36 -22.39 -42.70
CA ASP A 592 -2.74 -21.69 -41.57
C ASP A 592 -1.26 -21.40 -41.82
N ALA A 593 -0.62 -22.07 -42.79
CA ALA A 593 0.73 -21.71 -43.19
C ALA A 593 0.77 -20.24 -43.63
N GLY A 594 1.83 -19.53 -43.24
CA GLY A 594 1.96 -18.12 -43.53
C GLY A 594 2.98 -17.41 -42.65
N LEU A 595 3.11 -16.11 -42.88
CA LEU A 595 3.88 -15.20 -42.04
C LEU A 595 2.95 -14.56 -41.01
N TYR A 596 3.21 -14.79 -39.74
CA TYR A 596 2.50 -14.16 -38.64
C TYR A 596 3.35 -13.03 -38.08
N SER A 597 2.72 -11.88 -37.83
CA SER A 597 3.40 -10.76 -37.17
C SER A 597 2.54 -10.12 -36.11
N VAL A 598 3.18 -9.59 -35.08
CA VAL A 598 2.54 -8.78 -34.04
C VAL A 598 3.15 -7.39 -34.03
N THR A 599 2.30 -6.38 -34.04
CA THR A 599 2.68 -4.98 -33.90
C THR A 599 2.30 -4.52 -32.50
N ALA A 600 3.25 -3.94 -31.78
CA ALA A 600 3.05 -3.36 -30.45
C ALA A 600 3.29 -1.86 -30.51
N THR A 601 2.30 -1.08 -30.07
CA THR A 601 2.31 0.38 -30.19
C THR A 601 1.96 1.04 -28.86
N ASN A 602 2.76 2.02 -28.46
CA ASN A 602 2.40 3.00 -27.44
C ASN A 602 2.59 4.42 -27.99
N GLU A 603 2.45 5.43 -27.14
CA GLU A 603 2.48 6.85 -27.51
C GLU A 603 3.85 7.30 -28.06
N LEU A 604 4.91 6.57 -27.72
CA LEU A 604 6.29 6.89 -28.03
C LEU A 604 6.83 6.13 -29.25
N GLY A 605 6.14 5.10 -29.72
CA GLY A 605 6.57 4.36 -30.88
C GLY A 605 5.83 3.05 -31.12
N SER A 606 6.26 2.35 -32.16
CA SER A 606 5.73 1.05 -32.56
C SER A 606 6.87 0.12 -32.96
N ILE A 607 6.74 -1.15 -32.62
CA ILE A 607 7.64 -2.24 -33.04
C ILE A 607 6.83 -3.39 -33.60
N GLN A 608 7.43 -4.12 -34.53
CA GLN A 608 6.84 -5.32 -35.12
C GLN A 608 7.78 -6.50 -34.92
N CYS A 609 7.22 -7.67 -34.66
CA CYS A 609 7.92 -8.93 -34.60
C CYS A 609 7.19 -9.96 -35.45
N GLU A 610 7.91 -10.84 -36.15
CA GLU A 610 7.33 -11.76 -37.12
C GLU A 610 7.95 -13.16 -37.06
N ALA A 611 7.16 -14.17 -37.38
CA ALA A 611 7.58 -15.56 -37.50
C ALA A 611 6.76 -16.30 -38.57
N LYS A 612 7.41 -17.23 -39.26
CA LYS A 612 6.79 -18.07 -40.28
C LYS A 612 6.27 -19.37 -39.66
N LEU A 613 5.00 -19.68 -39.92
CA LEU A 613 4.40 -20.98 -39.65
C LEU A 613 4.46 -21.83 -40.92
N ILE A 614 5.16 -22.96 -40.84
CA ILE A 614 5.20 -23.98 -41.88
C ILE A 614 4.26 -25.11 -41.48
N VAL A 615 3.27 -25.39 -42.32
CA VAL A 615 2.37 -26.52 -42.12
C VAL A 615 2.80 -27.68 -43.01
N GLN A 616 2.97 -28.86 -42.44
CA GLN A 616 3.39 -30.06 -43.15
C GLN A 616 2.31 -31.13 -43.08
N HIS A 617 2.10 -31.81 -44.22
CA HIS A 617 1.42 -33.10 -44.24
C HIS A 617 2.34 -34.12 -43.60
N GLN A 618 1.81 -34.95 -42.68
CA GLN A 618 2.54 -36.13 -42.24
C GLN A 618 2.88 -36.97 -43.48
N GLN A 619 4.17 -37.13 -43.78
CA GLN A 619 4.59 -38.10 -44.77
C GLN A 619 4.22 -39.48 -44.24
N THR A 620 3.18 -40.08 -44.82
CA THR A 620 2.93 -41.51 -44.73
C THR A 620 4.08 -42.21 -45.45
N THR A 621 5.17 -42.46 -44.73
CA THR A 621 6.06 -43.54 -45.13
C THR A 621 5.23 -44.81 -45.17
N LYS A 622 5.15 -45.47 -46.34
CA LYS A 622 4.89 -46.90 -46.45
C LYS A 622 6.01 -47.62 -45.69
N ARG A 623 5.93 -47.60 -44.36
CA ARG A 623 6.68 -48.45 -43.46
C ARG A 623 5.82 -49.65 -43.15
N PHE A 624 6.50 -50.77 -43.08
CA PHE A 624 5.98 -52.07 -42.68
C PHE A 624 5.01 -51.92 -41.49
N GLU A 625 3.95 -52.72 -41.52
CA GLU A 625 2.98 -52.90 -40.46
C GLU A 625 3.67 -52.81 -39.08
N ASN A 626 3.17 -51.89 -38.23
CA ASN A 626 3.62 -51.50 -36.89
C ASN A 626 4.43 -50.19 -36.80
N GLU A 627 3.76 -49.04 -36.97
CA GLU A 627 4.20 -47.79 -36.33
C GLU A 627 3.05 -47.25 -35.46
N LEU A 628 3.33 -47.07 -34.15
CA LEU A 628 2.41 -46.55 -33.15
C LEU A 628 2.00 -45.10 -33.45
N GLU A 629 0.72 -44.77 -33.26
CA GLU A 629 0.18 -43.41 -33.40
C GLU A 629 0.78 -42.46 -32.35
N ILE A 630 1.77 -41.66 -32.75
CA ILE A 630 2.38 -40.68 -31.87
C ILE A 630 1.37 -39.54 -31.59
N THR A 631 0.87 -39.46 -30.35
CA THR A 631 -0.03 -38.40 -29.88
C THR A 631 0.74 -37.40 -29.01
N LEU A 632 0.64 -36.10 -29.34
CA LEU A 632 1.34 -35.04 -28.62
C LEU A 632 0.83 -34.90 -27.18
N PRO A 633 1.70 -34.53 -26.21
CA PRO A 633 1.31 -34.30 -24.83
C PRO A 633 0.27 -33.19 -24.71
N ASN A 634 -0.91 -33.57 -24.23
CA ASN A 634 -1.93 -32.63 -23.83
C ASN A 634 -2.53 -33.08 -22.51
N PHE A 635 -2.59 -32.16 -21.54
CA PHE A 635 -3.23 -32.44 -20.26
C PHE A 635 -4.72 -32.67 -20.48
N HIS A 636 -5.12 -33.94 -20.35
CA HIS A 636 -6.51 -34.30 -20.19
C HIS A 636 -7.05 -33.86 -18.82
N ARG A 637 -6.19 -33.87 -17.79
CA ARG A 637 -6.48 -33.31 -16.46
C ARG A 637 -5.28 -32.52 -15.96
N LYS A 638 -5.48 -31.23 -15.67
CA LYS A 638 -4.47 -30.34 -15.07
C LYS A 638 -4.45 -30.48 -13.55
N LEU A 639 -3.34 -30.07 -12.92
CA LEU A 639 -3.24 -29.93 -11.48
C LEU A 639 -4.26 -28.91 -10.96
N THR A 640 -4.78 -29.16 -9.76
CA THR A 640 -5.69 -28.27 -9.04
C THR A 640 -5.07 -27.83 -7.73
N ASN A 641 -5.40 -26.62 -7.26
CA ASN A 641 -4.99 -26.15 -5.94
C ASN A 641 -5.50 -27.11 -4.85
N ALA A 642 -4.68 -27.33 -3.83
CA ALA A 642 -5.00 -28.19 -2.69
C ALA A 642 -4.69 -27.47 -1.38
N VAL A 643 -5.63 -27.49 -0.45
CA VAL A 643 -5.46 -27.01 0.93
C VAL A 643 -5.40 -28.24 1.83
N VAL A 644 -4.33 -28.39 2.61
CA VAL A 644 -4.07 -29.56 3.47
C VAL A 644 -3.55 -29.12 4.83
N LYS A 645 -3.97 -29.82 5.88
CA LYS A 645 -3.46 -29.60 7.24
C LYS A 645 -2.04 -30.13 7.37
N ILE A 646 -1.25 -29.48 8.25
CA ILE A 646 0.10 -29.94 8.61
C ILE A 646 0.05 -31.43 8.99
N GLY A 647 0.92 -32.21 8.35
CA GLY A 647 1.07 -33.66 8.58
C GLY A 647 0.19 -34.54 7.71
N GLU A 648 -0.87 -34.01 7.07
CA GLU A 648 -1.67 -34.80 6.14
C GLU A 648 -1.00 -34.90 4.76
N PRO A 649 -1.05 -36.08 4.12
CA PRO A 649 -0.54 -36.24 2.77
C PRO A 649 -1.43 -35.49 1.77
N VAL A 650 -0.82 -34.88 0.75
CA VAL A 650 -1.53 -34.25 -0.37
C VAL A 650 -1.31 -35.06 -1.63
N LEU A 651 -2.40 -35.35 -2.35
CA LEU A 651 -2.33 -36.05 -3.63
C LEU A 651 -2.50 -35.05 -4.77
N LEU A 652 -1.48 -34.94 -5.62
CA LEU A 652 -1.50 -34.12 -6.82
C LEU A 652 -1.51 -35.04 -8.05
N CYS A 653 -2.57 -34.96 -8.85
CA CYS A 653 -2.72 -35.79 -10.06
C CYS A 653 -2.92 -34.92 -11.30
N ALA A 654 -2.18 -35.26 -12.36
CA ALA A 654 -2.42 -34.78 -13.70
C ALA A 654 -2.43 -35.98 -14.66
N SER A 655 -3.24 -35.91 -15.72
CA SER A 655 -3.26 -36.93 -16.76
C SER A 655 -3.04 -36.29 -18.12
N SER A 656 -2.21 -36.93 -18.94
CA SER A 656 -1.90 -36.53 -20.30
C SER A 656 -2.19 -37.71 -21.23
N ASN A 657 -2.84 -37.44 -22.36
CA ASN A 657 -2.91 -38.43 -23.44
C ASN A 657 -1.74 -38.14 -24.37
N CYS A 658 -0.79 -39.08 -24.46
CA CYS A 658 0.33 -39.02 -25.39
C CYS A 658 0.92 -40.41 -25.63
N GLU A 659 1.36 -40.64 -26.87
CA GLU A 659 2.16 -41.78 -27.30
C GLU A 659 3.39 -41.25 -28.06
N PRO A 660 4.60 -41.80 -27.82
CA PRO A 660 4.93 -42.68 -26.71
C PRO A 660 4.82 -41.94 -25.37
N GLN A 661 4.65 -42.68 -24.27
CA GLN A 661 4.50 -42.09 -22.94
C GLN A 661 5.70 -41.23 -22.53
N LEU A 662 5.40 -40.06 -21.97
CA LEU A 662 6.39 -39.08 -21.51
C LEU A 662 7.14 -39.51 -20.23
N ASP A 663 8.39 -39.05 -20.13
CA ASP A 663 9.07 -38.88 -18.86
C ASP A 663 8.48 -37.67 -18.11
N VAL A 664 7.91 -37.93 -16.92
CA VAL A 664 7.29 -36.90 -16.09
C VAL A 664 8.32 -36.35 -15.10
N LYS A 665 8.48 -35.02 -15.09
CA LYS A 665 9.28 -34.30 -14.08
C LYS A 665 8.38 -33.41 -13.24
N TRP A 666 8.66 -33.37 -11.95
CA TRP A 666 7.92 -32.54 -11.00
C TRP A 666 8.81 -31.40 -10.50
N TYR A 667 8.20 -30.24 -10.27
CA TYR A 667 8.87 -29.04 -9.77
C TYR A 667 8.11 -28.47 -8.58
N ARG A 668 8.84 -27.93 -7.60
CA ARG A 668 8.32 -27.12 -6.51
C ARG A 668 9.01 -25.77 -6.56
N ASN A 669 8.24 -24.69 -6.69
CA ASN A 669 8.78 -23.33 -6.82
C ASN A 669 9.86 -23.21 -7.90
N ASN A 670 9.60 -23.81 -9.08
CA ASN A 670 10.52 -23.91 -10.22
C ASN A 670 11.81 -24.71 -10.01
N GLU A 671 12.03 -25.33 -8.84
CA GLU A 671 13.12 -26.28 -8.65
C GLU A 671 12.64 -27.72 -8.80
N PRO A 672 13.39 -28.60 -9.49
CA PRO A 672 13.02 -30.01 -9.63
C PRO A 672 13.01 -30.70 -8.27
N ILE A 673 11.94 -31.41 -7.94
CA ILE A 673 11.91 -32.20 -6.70
C ILE A 673 12.73 -33.48 -6.85
N ASP A 674 13.47 -33.82 -5.79
CA ASP A 674 14.14 -35.10 -5.69
C ASP A 674 13.11 -36.21 -5.45
N ILE A 675 12.85 -36.99 -6.49
CA ILE A 675 11.95 -38.15 -6.46
C ILE A 675 12.46 -39.32 -5.60
N ASN A 676 13.72 -39.27 -5.14
CA ASN A 676 14.26 -40.26 -4.20
C ASN A 676 14.10 -39.82 -2.73
N SER A 677 13.59 -38.61 -2.48
CA SER A 677 13.28 -38.13 -1.14
C SER A 677 12.13 -38.92 -0.52
N ALA A 678 12.25 -39.27 0.76
CA ALA A 678 11.15 -39.87 1.53
C ALA A 678 9.89 -38.98 1.63
N ARG A 679 9.99 -37.69 1.25
CA ARG A 679 8.90 -36.72 1.31
C ARG A 679 8.01 -36.71 0.06
N TYR A 680 8.49 -37.23 -1.07
CA TYR A 680 7.78 -37.15 -2.35
C TYR A 680 7.64 -38.55 -2.95
N VAL A 681 6.41 -39.02 -3.13
CA VAL A 681 6.13 -40.29 -3.79
C VAL A 681 5.45 -40.03 -5.13
N THR A 682 6.11 -40.39 -6.23
CA THR A 682 5.57 -40.22 -7.59
C THR A 682 5.20 -41.57 -8.22
N ARG A 683 4.01 -41.67 -8.83
CA ARG A 683 3.61 -42.82 -9.66
C ARG A 683 3.11 -42.36 -11.03
N SER A 684 3.65 -42.93 -12.10
CA SER A 684 3.18 -42.75 -13.48
C SER A 684 2.57 -44.07 -13.98
N ASN A 685 1.25 -44.10 -14.22
CA ASN A 685 0.59 -45.32 -14.69
C ASN A 685 0.63 -45.41 -16.23
N LYS A 686 1.07 -46.56 -16.75
CA LYS A 686 1.11 -46.86 -18.19
C LYS A 686 -0.23 -47.45 -18.60
N GLY A 687 -1.05 -46.67 -19.30
CA GLY A 687 -2.45 -47.02 -19.57
C GLY A 687 -2.59 -48.32 -20.37
N HIS A 688 -3.25 -49.32 -19.79
CA HIS A 688 -4.06 -50.26 -20.54
C HIS A 688 -5.52 -49.80 -20.44
N LYS A 689 -6.16 -49.60 -21.60
CA LYS A 689 -7.63 -49.55 -21.69
C LYS A 689 -8.15 -50.87 -21.11
N ASN A 690 -9.08 -50.77 -20.15
CA ASN A 690 -9.68 -51.85 -19.35
C ASN A 690 -8.90 -52.22 -18.07
N GLU A 691 -9.10 -51.44 -17.00
CA GLU A 691 -9.27 -52.01 -15.66
C GLU A 691 -9.86 -50.95 -14.70
N ASN A 692 -11.17 -51.07 -14.52
CA ASN A 692 -11.99 -50.72 -13.35
C ASN A 692 -11.78 -49.36 -12.64
N GLU A 693 -12.88 -48.61 -12.63
CA GLU A 693 -13.25 -47.54 -11.69
C GLU A 693 -13.25 -47.95 -10.18
N ASN A 694 -12.61 -49.06 -9.79
CA ASN A 694 -12.55 -49.59 -8.42
C ASN A 694 -11.19 -49.45 -7.72
N PHE A 695 -10.26 -48.64 -8.23
CA PHE A 695 -8.92 -48.53 -7.59
C PHE A 695 -8.92 -47.71 -6.28
N PHE A 696 -9.99 -46.96 -5.98
CA PHE A 696 -10.06 -46.13 -4.77
C PHE A 696 -10.50 -46.89 -3.49
N ASP A 697 -11.11 -48.07 -3.61
CA ASP A 697 -11.63 -48.82 -2.44
C ASP A 697 -10.63 -49.76 -1.76
N ARG A 698 -9.36 -49.83 -2.21
CA ARG A 698 -8.36 -50.73 -1.62
C ARG A 698 -7.27 -50.07 -0.77
N PHE A 699 -7.21 -48.75 -0.67
CA PHE A 699 -6.19 -48.07 0.14
C PHE A 699 -6.64 -47.65 1.56
N CYS A 700 -7.92 -47.85 1.91
CA CYS A 700 -8.45 -47.52 3.25
C CYS A 700 -8.62 -48.74 4.17
N SER A 701 -8.03 -49.90 3.88
CA SER A 701 -8.06 -51.02 4.83
C SER A 701 -6.72 -51.76 4.90
N ARG A 702 -6.17 -51.80 6.12
CA ARG A 702 -5.00 -52.56 6.60
C ARG A 702 -3.64 -51.86 6.49
N SER A 703 -3.23 -51.35 7.65
CA SER A 703 -1.92 -51.54 8.29
C SER A 703 -0.76 -51.94 7.38
N HIS A 704 0.25 -51.05 7.37
CA HIS A 704 1.55 -51.16 6.70
C HIS A 704 1.51 -50.80 5.21
N TYR A 705 1.71 -49.52 4.88
CA TYR A 705 2.97 -49.02 4.29
C TYR A 705 2.98 -47.48 4.33
N TRP A 706 4.18 -46.92 4.47
CA TRP A 706 4.48 -45.50 4.28
C TRP A 706 4.39 -45.16 2.79
N SER A 707 3.66 -44.09 2.45
CA SER A 707 3.79 -43.33 1.20
C SER A 707 3.03 -42.01 1.30
#